data_AF-A0A3S0F9J4-F1
#
_entry.id   AF-A0A3S0F9J4-F1
#
_cell.length_a   1.000
_cell.length_b   1.000
_cell.length_c   1.000
_cell.angle_alpha   90.00
_cell.angle_beta   90.00
_cell.angle_gamma   90.00
#
_symmetry.space_group_name_H-M   'P 1'
#
loop_
_entity.id
_entity.type
_entity.pdbx_description
1 polymer ?
#
loop_
_entity_poly.entity_id
_entity_poly.type
_entity_poly.pdbx_seq_one_letter_code
_entity_poly.pdbx_strand_id
1 'polypeptide(L)'
;MKIRNLLPGFALAALLALGITGTAHANDYTGNCANFPNLTGGGTFDGHGDVDISDTGTCSLPQAVTATGHVHITASGSISTSTTIQGAGEVTLSGTSVNVKDVVSTGNRLKIIATSGDIDTQAVTANGEYIQVLAPSGKITINGAVTGHNLTEIFKASDDVGLKGGATNNGGDVRVFAHTSGSSNTAFEIGSSSSNGVTFINTNGVGSGTIYISNGVSTGGINYSGSDKLQVRASGTHAGTIVLDGGSTNKITLADDMNANGSAGQSSGGILLFAPEVISNGATLSANSPGHHVGNISLTTNKVTINSAGLNLEINGDGSFPDFVNLSITPVGSWSVTGSDDPAAFVTFGPFTSSPNTLSITGTGLFYISADGYGNGLKIWGNSLTINPGATLISQVGGWNAIALSAWDGASTLSALTLAGSIEIHENTGAPGEGRNLIEVDAVSINTLTSRVLLDASGTSGGDGSNITIAPTQGAISFGDSGSNFSLNANGSSTGGDAGTIYAGSGSDSLTLVINDGEAITASGLANNGNGGFIYVAGAFVSSTGNIRADANGSGTGGNVTIDQTDLGDVMTLSGAVISASAASDGSGNGGNITINGMYSADLSTTLIKALGSSNGNGGLGGTVIVNLAGGSGTDPLNVNASIFVSGDTASLSTTDFDGSISLNGTTCQQWVTKKAWPATYWDCVNPTSPTLTPNAADVVAAASALQSTLTTNPGRLKDANHQIYIFANPAAMNSFFGTGLSPDEAVGQTFPPAHVGAVFVQDGFGNTNMYMSQTILHELGHALDYIWGNPYSLISGGDWENAYNDDVISPALPGSGTINDVSCFTLWPSPLTVCADHSGTNPATSQPWTNWEIFKDIYPQWDQREMLAILMAYRQSVLHGGSYHGDPTFENTLQYFPNMIFHIDHAISTGTP
;
A
#
# COMPACT_ATOMS: atom_id res chain seq x y z
N MET A 1 4.96 -15.21 119.92
CA MET A 1 4.56 -16.55 119.44
C MET A 1 5.59 -17.03 118.43
N LYS A 2 6.08 -18.26 118.60
CA LYS A 2 6.82 -19.21 117.70
C LYS A 2 7.20 -18.70 116.29
N ILE A 3 8.48 -18.63 115.87
CA ILE A 3 9.52 -19.66 115.56
C ILE A 3 9.58 -20.05 114.07
N ARG A 4 10.85 -20.12 113.56
CA ARG A 4 11.47 -20.79 112.36
C ARG A 4 11.61 -19.94 111.08
N ASN A 5 12.82 -19.57 110.63
CA ASN A 5 14.05 -20.30 110.17
C ASN A 5 13.99 -20.70 108.68
N LEU A 6 14.86 -20.10 107.83
CA LEU A 6 15.89 -20.79 107.02
C LEU A 6 16.66 -19.83 106.07
N LEU A 7 17.91 -19.54 106.48
CA LEU A 7 19.18 -19.27 105.77
C LEU A 7 19.28 -18.44 104.46
N PRO A 8 20.21 -17.45 104.40
CA PRO A 8 20.70 -16.81 103.19
C PRO A 8 21.96 -17.51 102.66
N GLY A 9 22.05 -17.72 101.36
CA GLY A 9 23.30 -18.17 100.74
C GLY A 9 23.11 -18.54 99.28
N PHE A 10 23.10 -17.56 98.38
CA PHE A 10 23.30 -17.78 96.93
C PHE A 10 23.56 -16.45 96.18
N ALA A 11 24.37 -15.55 96.74
CA ALA A 11 24.67 -14.25 96.11
C ALA A 11 26.15 -14.07 95.69
N LEU A 12 26.94 -15.15 95.60
CA LEU A 12 28.37 -15.03 95.24
C LEU A 12 28.84 -15.96 94.11
N ALA A 13 27.94 -16.72 93.47
CA ALA A 13 28.31 -17.64 92.38
C ALA A 13 27.81 -17.23 90.98
N ALA A 14 27.01 -16.15 90.87
CA ALA A 14 26.44 -15.72 89.58
C ALA A 14 27.18 -14.54 88.90
N LEU A 15 28.24 -14.00 89.52
CA LEU A 15 29.03 -12.88 88.95
C LEU A 15 30.38 -13.32 88.36
N LEU A 16 30.67 -14.63 88.33
CA LEU A 16 31.91 -15.21 87.80
C LEU A 16 31.72 -16.02 86.50
N ALA A 17 30.52 -16.01 85.92
CA ALA A 17 30.22 -16.66 84.63
C ALA A 17 29.91 -15.65 83.50
N LEU A 18 30.14 -14.35 83.73
CA LEU A 18 30.30 -13.36 82.66
C LEU A 18 31.79 -13.20 82.39
N GLY A 19 32.42 -14.27 81.90
CA GLY A 19 33.62 -14.12 81.11
C GLY A 19 33.22 -13.30 79.90
N ILE A 20 33.40 -11.98 79.96
CA ILE A 20 33.49 -11.14 78.78
C ILE A 20 34.72 -11.71 78.07
N THR A 21 34.50 -12.68 77.19
CA THR A 21 35.42 -12.91 76.09
C THR A 21 35.48 -11.57 75.40
N GLY A 22 36.53 -10.79 75.66
CA GLY A 22 36.80 -9.58 74.90
C GLY A 22 36.65 -10.00 73.44
N THR A 23 35.81 -9.30 72.69
CA THR A 23 35.70 -9.48 71.25
C THR A 23 37.12 -9.65 70.74
N ALA A 24 37.49 -10.85 70.32
CA ALA A 24 38.81 -11.09 69.76
C ALA A 24 38.89 -10.10 68.61
N HIS A 25 39.75 -9.09 68.75
CA HIS A 25 40.02 -8.17 67.66
C HIS A 25 40.44 -9.04 66.50
N ALA A 26 39.71 -8.94 65.38
CA ALA A 26 40.10 -9.64 64.18
C ALA A 26 41.54 -9.23 63.86
N ASN A 27 42.42 -10.20 63.60
CA ASN A 27 43.83 -9.94 63.42
C ASN A 27 44.03 -9.40 62.01
N ASP A 28 43.82 -8.11 61.79
CA ASP A 28 44.04 -7.50 60.47
C ASP A 28 45.52 -7.66 60.06
N TYR A 29 45.74 -7.97 58.79
CA TYR A 29 47.08 -7.97 58.18
C TYR A 29 47.32 -6.65 57.46
N THR A 30 48.36 -5.91 57.84
CA THR A 30 48.87 -4.77 57.05
C THR A 30 50.36 -4.94 56.81
N GLY A 31 50.78 -5.05 55.54
CA GLY A 31 52.18 -5.36 55.22
C GLY A 31 52.52 -5.43 53.74
N ASN A 32 53.52 -6.24 53.39
CA ASN A 32 53.97 -6.48 52.01
C ASN A 32 53.94 -7.98 51.68
N CYS A 33 54.12 -8.35 50.41
CA CYS A 33 53.89 -9.73 49.98
C CYS A 33 54.96 -10.69 50.51
N ALA A 34 56.19 -10.21 50.72
CA ALA A 34 57.29 -10.99 51.28
C ALA A 34 57.05 -11.45 52.72
N ASN A 35 56.29 -10.66 53.50
CA ASN A 35 56.01 -10.94 54.90
C ASN A 35 54.71 -11.71 55.11
N PHE A 36 53.79 -11.76 54.14
CA PHE A 36 52.53 -12.50 54.29
C PHE A 36 52.79 -14.00 54.43
N PRO A 37 52.16 -14.71 55.39
CA PRO A 37 51.10 -14.29 56.33
C PRO A 37 51.59 -13.80 57.71
N ASN A 38 52.88 -13.59 57.92
CA ASN A 38 53.44 -13.27 59.24
C ASN A 38 53.10 -11.85 59.69
N LEU A 39 52.51 -11.72 60.88
CA LEU A 39 52.09 -10.44 61.43
C LEU A 39 53.27 -9.65 62.03
N THR A 40 53.20 -8.32 61.92
CA THR A 40 54.18 -7.41 62.54
C THR A 40 54.08 -7.51 64.06
N GLY A 41 55.04 -8.19 64.70
CA GLY A 41 55.01 -8.46 66.14
C GLY A 41 55.01 -9.95 66.53
N GLY A 42 54.93 -10.85 65.54
CA GLY A 42 54.93 -12.30 65.73
C GLY A 42 53.53 -12.92 65.63
N GLY A 43 53.45 -14.12 65.07
CA GLY A 43 52.19 -14.80 64.74
C GLY A 43 51.93 -14.88 63.23
N THR A 44 50.83 -15.52 62.86
CA THR A 44 50.42 -15.79 61.49
C THR A 44 48.98 -15.32 61.34
N PHE A 45 48.67 -14.59 60.27
CA PHE A 45 47.29 -14.24 59.93
C PHE A 45 46.45 -15.51 59.85
N ASP A 46 45.41 -15.58 60.67
CA ASP A 46 44.56 -16.77 60.87
C ASP A 46 43.36 -16.81 59.92
N GLY A 47 43.24 -15.80 59.06
CA GLY A 47 42.15 -15.65 58.11
C GLY A 47 40.97 -14.83 58.64
N HIS A 48 41.06 -14.25 59.84
CA HIS A 48 40.02 -13.39 60.42
C HIS A 48 40.47 -11.92 60.43
N GLY A 49 39.64 -11.04 59.88
CA GLY A 49 39.92 -9.60 59.76
C GLY A 49 40.14 -9.16 58.33
N ASP A 50 40.72 -7.97 58.18
CA ASP A 50 41.05 -7.33 56.90
C ASP A 50 42.49 -7.65 56.46
N VAL A 51 42.76 -7.62 55.15
CA VAL A 51 44.11 -7.78 54.58
C VAL A 51 44.41 -6.59 53.68
N ASP A 52 45.41 -5.79 54.06
CA ASP A 52 45.97 -4.69 53.27
C ASP A 52 47.44 -4.96 52.96
N ILE A 53 47.74 -5.25 51.69
CA ILE A 53 49.09 -5.51 51.19
C ILE A 53 49.50 -4.35 50.28
N SER A 54 50.63 -3.72 50.58
CA SER A 54 51.24 -2.67 49.77
C SER A 54 52.70 -3.04 49.48
N ASP A 55 53.02 -3.25 48.21
CA ASP A 55 54.34 -3.65 47.75
C ASP A 55 54.92 -2.64 46.74
N THR A 56 56.20 -2.32 46.88
CA THR A 56 56.91 -1.40 45.98
C THR A 56 57.58 -2.12 44.80
N GLY A 57 57.36 -3.42 44.65
CA GLY A 57 57.86 -4.24 43.55
C GLY A 57 56.87 -5.31 43.11
N THR A 58 57.38 -6.44 42.63
CA THR A 58 56.55 -7.61 42.34
C THR A 58 56.04 -8.23 43.64
N CYS A 59 54.73 -8.35 43.74
CA CYS A 59 54.05 -9.09 44.77
C CYS A 59 53.89 -10.57 44.35
N SER A 60 54.60 -11.48 45.01
CA SER A 60 54.41 -12.92 44.81
C SER A 60 53.93 -13.55 46.12
N LEU A 61 52.72 -14.11 46.11
CA LEU A 61 52.11 -14.70 47.31
C LEU A 61 52.25 -16.23 47.26
N PRO A 62 52.99 -16.82 48.21
CA PRO A 62 53.29 -18.26 48.21
C PRO A 62 52.11 -19.14 48.63
N GLN A 63 51.05 -18.54 49.18
CA GLN A 63 49.88 -19.23 49.72
C GLN A 63 48.61 -18.39 49.52
N ALA A 64 47.45 -19.03 49.74
CA ALA A 64 46.15 -18.38 49.60
C ALA A 64 46.00 -17.20 50.56
N VAL A 65 45.29 -16.17 50.10
CA VAL A 65 44.85 -15.04 50.93
C VAL A 65 43.36 -15.23 51.18
N THR A 66 42.97 -15.47 52.43
CA THR A 66 41.55 -15.64 52.79
C THR A 66 41.26 -14.77 53.99
N ALA A 67 40.30 -13.84 53.87
CA ALA A 67 39.96 -12.89 54.91
C ALA A 67 38.44 -12.88 55.15
N THR A 68 38.00 -12.76 56.41
CA THR A 68 36.59 -12.51 56.74
C THR A 68 36.18 -11.06 56.53
N GLY A 69 37.13 -10.16 56.28
CA GLY A 69 36.94 -8.76 55.92
C GLY A 69 37.32 -8.48 54.47
N HIS A 70 37.88 -7.30 54.18
CA HIS A 70 38.37 -6.95 52.83
C HIS A 70 39.76 -7.53 52.54
N VAL A 71 40.10 -7.60 51.25
CA VAL A 71 41.44 -7.90 50.76
C VAL A 71 41.85 -6.84 49.75
N HIS A 72 42.78 -5.96 50.11
CA HIS A 72 43.37 -4.98 49.21
C HIS A 72 44.84 -5.31 48.96
N ILE A 73 45.22 -5.45 47.70
CA ILE A 73 46.60 -5.70 47.29
C ILE A 73 46.98 -4.67 46.25
N THR A 74 47.92 -3.79 46.62
CA THR A 74 48.50 -2.79 45.70
C THR A 74 49.98 -3.08 45.54
N ALA A 75 50.43 -3.26 44.31
CA ALA A 75 51.83 -3.45 43.97
C ALA A 75 52.23 -2.49 42.84
N SER A 76 53.39 -1.84 42.92
CA SER A 76 53.92 -1.09 41.78
C SER A 76 54.56 -1.99 40.71
N GLY A 77 54.69 -3.29 40.98
CA GLY A 77 55.03 -4.35 40.02
C GLY A 77 53.88 -5.32 39.80
N SER A 78 54.19 -6.54 39.33
CA SER A 78 53.17 -7.57 39.06
C SER A 78 52.64 -8.20 40.36
N ILE A 79 51.38 -8.61 40.37
CA ILE A 79 50.79 -9.46 41.40
C ILE A 79 50.71 -10.88 40.85
N SER A 80 51.28 -11.86 41.56
CA SER A 80 51.28 -13.26 41.13
C SER A 80 51.00 -14.23 42.27
N THR A 81 50.09 -15.19 42.05
CA THR A 81 49.91 -16.34 42.95
C THR A 81 49.28 -17.53 42.23
N SER A 82 49.69 -18.75 42.62
CA SER A 82 49.07 -20.00 42.17
C SER A 82 47.86 -20.41 43.01
N THR A 83 47.42 -19.54 43.93
CA THR A 83 46.37 -19.83 44.92
C THR A 83 45.25 -18.81 44.88
N THR A 84 44.15 -19.11 45.57
CA THR A 84 42.94 -18.27 45.61
C THR A 84 43.14 -17.05 46.51
N ILE A 85 42.65 -15.90 46.07
CA ILE A 85 42.47 -14.68 46.87
C ILE A 85 40.98 -14.55 47.16
N GLN A 86 40.61 -14.54 48.44
CA GLN A 86 39.23 -14.53 48.90
C GLN A 86 39.02 -13.53 50.04
N GLY A 87 38.01 -12.68 49.91
CA GLY A 87 37.50 -11.82 50.98
C GLY A 87 36.00 -12.02 51.20
N ALA A 88 35.50 -11.72 52.39
CA ALA A 88 34.05 -11.57 52.61
C ALA A 88 33.58 -10.13 52.39
N GLY A 89 34.47 -9.16 52.58
CA GLY A 89 34.30 -7.77 52.19
C GLY A 89 34.75 -7.52 50.74
N GLU A 90 35.24 -6.30 50.48
CA GLU A 90 35.75 -5.92 49.16
C GLU A 90 37.05 -6.63 48.82
N VAL A 91 37.25 -7.00 47.56
CA VAL A 91 38.54 -7.50 47.06
C VAL A 91 39.06 -6.58 45.96
N THR A 92 40.17 -5.89 46.21
CA THR A 92 40.82 -5.01 45.23
C THR A 92 42.25 -5.45 44.97
N LEU A 93 42.58 -5.71 43.71
CA LEU A 93 43.94 -6.01 43.24
C LEU A 93 44.38 -4.92 42.26
N SER A 94 45.54 -4.30 42.49
CA SER A 94 46.10 -3.26 41.63
C SER A 94 47.60 -3.48 41.44
N GLY A 95 48.02 -3.82 40.21
CA GLY A 95 49.41 -4.13 39.85
C GLY A 95 49.77 -3.62 38.46
N THR A 96 51.00 -3.85 38.00
CA THR A 96 51.35 -3.69 36.58
C THR A 96 50.72 -4.77 35.73
N SER A 97 50.75 -6.01 36.22
CA SER A 97 49.99 -7.17 35.72
C SER A 97 49.45 -7.97 36.89
N VAL A 98 48.41 -8.78 36.65
CA VAL A 98 47.79 -9.64 37.68
C VAL A 98 47.67 -11.06 37.14
N ASN A 99 48.42 -12.00 37.70
CA ASN A 99 48.36 -13.43 37.37
C ASN A 99 48.04 -14.25 38.62
N VAL A 100 46.76 -14.55 38.83
CA VAL A 100 46.29 -15.19 40.06
C VAL A 100 45.40 -16.37 39.73
N LYS A 101 45.25 -17.34 40.65
CA LYS A 101 44.38 -18.48 40.40
C LYS A 101 42.91 -18.06 40.40
N ASP A 102 42.32 -17.84 41.57
CA ASP A 102 40.91 -17.45 41.68
C ASP A 102 40.80 -16.16 42.51
N VAL A 103 39.85 -15.28 42.18
CA VAL A 103 39.54 -14.07 42.96
C VAL A 103 38.08 -14.11 43.37
N VAL A 104 37.83 -14.10 44.68
CA VAL A 104 36.49 -14.32 45.25
C VAL A 104 36.14 -13.24 46.26
N SER A 105 35.02 -12.54 46.04
CA SER A 105 34.42 -11.61 47.00
C SER A 105 33.04 -12.14 47.43
N THR A 106 32.94 -12.68 48.63
CA THR A 106 31.71 -13.39 49.04
C THR A 106 30.58 -12.49 49.54
N GLY A 107 30.82 -11.19 49.72
CA GLY A 107 29.79 -10.27 50.25
C GLY A 107 29.87 -8.81 49.80
N ASN A 108 30.81 -8.42 48.95
CA ASN A 108 30.94 -7.02 48.52
C ASN A 108 31.52 -6.90 47.09
N ARG A 109 32.16 -5.77 46.77
CA ARG A 109 32.75 -5.44 45.47
C ARG A 109 33.98 -6.29 45.14
N LEU A 110 34.23 -6.50 43.85
CA LEU A 110 35.48 -7.07 43.35
C LEU A 110 36.06 -6.16 42.27
N LYS A 111 37.32 -5.77 42.42
CA LYS A 111 38.04 -4.91 41.48
C LYS A 111 39.45 -5.44 41.19
N ILE A 112 39.79 -5.62 39.92
CA ILE A 112 41.12 -6.04 39.46
C ILE A 112 41.61 -5.02 38.43
N ILE A 113 42.79 -4.46 38.64
CA ILE A 113 43.40 -3.46 37.76
C ILE A 113 44.83 -3.90 37.42
N ALA A 114 45.12 -4.08 36.14
CA ALA A 114 46.47 -4.16 35.61
C ALA A 114 46.81 -2.86 34.88
N THR A 115 47.63 -2.03 35.51
CA THR A 115 47.91 -0.66 35.06
C THR A 115 48.70 -0.59 33.75
N SER A 116 49.55 -1.58 33.47
CA SER A 116 50.47 -1.57 32.30
C SER A 116 50.61 -2.90 31.55
N GLY A 117 49.84 -3.93 31.90
CA GLY A 117 50.00 -5.28 31.38
C GLY A 117 48.75 -6.14 31.54
N ASP A 118 48.95 -7.46 31.51
CA ASP A 118 47.85 -8.42 31.38
C ASP A 118 47.21 -8.81 32.71
N ILE A 119 45.94 -9.21 32.64
CA ILE A 119 45.22 -9.93 33.69
C ILE A 119 45.02 -11.38 33.21
N ASP A 120 45.52 -12.35 33.97
CA ASP A 120 45.32 -13.78 33.73
C ASP A 120 44.81 -14.44 35.03
N THR A 121 43.58 -14.96 34.97
CA THR A 121 42.94 -15.63 36.10
C THR A 121 42.26 -16.93 35.70
N GLN A 122 42.06 -17.83 36.66
CA GLN A 122 41.24 -19.04 36.48
C GLN A 122 39.77 -18.74 36.75
N ALA A 123 39.40 -18.05 37.83
CA ALA A 123 37.99 -17.71 38.08
C ALA A 123 37.84 -16.39 38.81
N VAL A 124 36.69 -15.73 38.57
CA VAL A 124 36.29 -14.49 39.26
C VAL A 124 34.87 -14.66 39.78
N THR A 125 34.66 -14.43 41.06
CA THR A 125 33.34 -14.57 41.70
C THR A 125 33.06 -13.41 42.64
N ALA A 126 31.89 -12.80 42.53
CA ALA A 126 31.42 -11.81 43.48
C ALA A 126 29.93 -11.94 43.80
N ASN A 127 29.56 -11.68 45.05
CA ASN A 127 28.15 -11.65 45.50
C ASN A 127 27.67 -10.24 45.92
N GLY A 128 28.52 -9.21 45.78
CA GLY A 128 28.18 -7.82 46.16
C GLY A 128 27.82 -6.94 44.97
N GLU A 129 28.16 -5.65 45.01
CA GLU A 129 27.59 -4.63 44.10
C GLU A 129 28.08 -4.71 42.64
N TYR A 130 29.36 -5.09 42.40
CA TYR A 130 29.91 -5.20 41.05
C TYR A 130 31.18 -6.05 40.97
N ILE A 131 31.49 -6.48 39.74
CA ILE A 131 32.79 -7.01 39.31
C ILE A 131 33.38 -6.00 38.31
N GLN A 132 34.59 -5.51 38.55
CA GLN A 132 35.28 -4.61 37.63
C GLN A 132 36.70 -5.11 37.35
N VAL A 133 36.98 -5.50 36.11
CA VAL A 133 38.28 -6.02 35.66
C VAL A 133 38.80 -5.12 34.54
N LEU A 134 39.90 -4.40 34.81
CA LEU A 134 40.42 -3.34 33.94
C LEU A 134 41.89 -3.59 33.57
N ALA A 135 42.19 -3.68 32.28
CA ALA A 135 43.53 -3.74 31.72
C ALA A 135 43.74 -2.61 30.67
N PRO A 136 43.98 -1.35 31.07
CA PRO A 136 43.99 -0.20 30.16
C PRO A 136 45.09 -0.21 29.08
N SER A 137 46.06 -1.11 29.18
CA SER A 137 47.16 -1.26 28.20
C SER A 137 47.60 -2.73 28.00
N GLY A 138 46.75 -3.68 28.36
CA GLY A 138 46.98 -5.12 28.18
C GLY A 138 45.72 -5.87 27.81
N LYS A 139 45.75 -7.19 27.93
CA LYS A 139 44.60 -8.09 27.72
C LYS A 139 44.04 -8.65 29.03
N ILE A 140 42.80 -9.12 28.97
CA ILE A 140 42.15 -9.88 30.04
C ILE A 140 41.98 -11.33 29.59
N THR A 141 42.37 -12.28 30.41
CA THR A 141 42.09 -13.71 30.22
C THR A 141 41.53 -14.29 31.52
N ILE A 142 40.31 -14.80 31.46
CA ILE A 142 39.67 -15.57 32.53
C ILE A 142 39.40 -16.96 31.97
N ASN A 143 40.18 -17.95 32.42
CA ASN A 143 40.19 -19.28 31.81
C ASN A 143 38.98 -20.14 32.24
N GLY A 144 38.45 -19.91 33.44
CA GLY A 144 37.27 -20.55 34.01
C GLY A 144 36.12 -19.56 34.19
N ALA A 145 35.20 -19.85 35.12
CA ALA A 145 33.92 -19.15 35.21
C ALA A 145 34.04 -17.75 35.81
N VAL A 146 33.27 -16.81 35.25
CA VAL A 146 32.86 -15.57 35.91
C VAL A 146 31.48 -15.78 36.53
N THR A 147 31.33 -15.43 37.81
CA THR A 147 30.03 -15.57 38.50
C THR A 147 29.71 -14.32 39.32
N GLY A 148 28.60 -13.67 38.95
CA GLY A 148 27.99 -12.56 39.65
C GLY A 148 26.54 -12.84 40.04
N HIS A 149 26.03 -12.08 41.00
CA HIS A 149 24.66 -12.19 41.49
C HIS A 149 24.00 -10.81 41.59
N ASN A 150 23.05 -10.51 40.69
CA ASN A 150 22.29 -9.25 40.60
C ASN A 150 23.18 -7.98 40.62
N LEU A 151 24.30 -8.00 39.89
CA LEU A 151 25.33 -6.94 39.96
C LEU A 151 25.78 -6.49 38.57
N THR A 152 26.55 -5.41 38.47
CA THR A 152 27.16 -5.02 37.17
C THR A 152 28.54 -5.68 37.03
N GLU A 153 28.77 -6.41 35.94
CA GLU A 153 30.08 -6.96 35.58
C GLU A 153 30.69 -6.16 34.43
N ILE A 154 31.93 -5.68 34.62
CA ILE A 154 32.63 -4.86 33.63
C ILE A 154 34.01 -5.46 33.36
N PHE A 155 34.25 -5.80 32.10
CA PHE A 155 35.55 -6.25 31.59
C PHE A 155 36.01 -5.26 30.53
N LYS A 156 37.12 -4.56 30.77
CA LYS A 156 37.63 -3.55 29.84
C LYS A 156 39.12 -3.73 29.62
N ALA A 157 39.51 -3.99 28.37
CA ALA A 157 40.91 -4.12 27.98
C ALA A 157 41.22 -3.26 26.76
N SER A 158 42.45 -2.75 26.69
CA SER A 158 42.93 -2.10 25.46
C SER A 158 43.12 -3.09 24.32
N ASP A 159 43.33 -4.36 24.63
CA ASP A 159 43.56 -5.48 23.70
C ASP A 159 42.44 -6.53 23.87
N ASP A 160 42.72 -7.80 23.56
CA ASP A 160 41.81 -8.94 23.75
C ASP A 160 41.15 -9.01 25.14
N VAL A 161 39.86 -9.36 25.18
CA VAL A 161 39.16 -9.84 26.38
C VAL A 161 38.70 -11.28 26.15
N GLY A 162 39.27 -12.24 26.87
CA GLY A 162 38.95 -13.66 26.77
C GLY A 162 38.25 -14.19 28.02
N LEU A 163 36.94 -14.43 27.95
CA LEU A 163 36.12 -15.06 29.00
C LEU A 163 35.82 -16.52 28.64
N LYS A 164 36.81 -17.39 28.83
CA LYS A 164 36.81 -18.75 28.26
C LYS A 164 35.92 -19.75 29.02
N GLY A 165 35.66 -19.52 30.30
CA GLY A 165 34.67 -20.31 31.04
C GLY A 165 33.26 -19.75 30.99
N GLY A 166 33.06 -18.63 30.29
CA GLY A 166 31.80 -17.89 30.23
C GLY A 166 31.52 -17.04 31.48
N ALA A 167 30.44 -16.25 31.40
CA ALA A 167 29.97 -15.41 32.49
C ALA A 167 28.51 -15.74 32.84
N THR A 168 28.22 -15.87 34.14
CA THR A 168 26.87 -16.05 34.65
C THR A 168 26.59 -14.96 35.67
N ASN A 169 25.58 -14.14 35.40
CA ASN A 169 25.14 -13.05 36.26
C ASN A 169 23.64 -13.16 36.50
N ASN A 170 23.21 -13.62 37.66
CA ASN A 170 21.78 -13.81 37.91
C ASN A 170 21.09 -12.43 38.08
N GLY A 171 20.57 -11.82 37.01
CA GLY A 171 19.73 -10.61 37.04
C GLY A 171 20.44 -9.26 36.87
N GLY A 172 21.76 -9.25 36.64
CA GLY A 172 22.56 -8.03 36.45
C GLY A 172 23.11 -7.83 35.03
N ASP A 173 23.84 -6.73 34.82
CA ASP A 173 24.46 -6.38 33.55
C ASP A 173 25.82 -7.08 33.37
N VAL A 174 26.16 -7.46 32.14
CA VAL A 174 27.51 -7.91 31.76
C VAL A 174 28.00 -7.05 30.60
N ARG A 175 29.11 -6.35 30.81
CA ARG A 175 29.68 -5.39 29.85
C ARG A 175 31.10 -5.78 29.51
N VAL A 176 31.37 -5.99 28.23
CA VAL A 176 32.68 -6.35 27.69
C VAL A 176 33.13 -5.28 26.70
N PHE A 177 34.28 -4.69 26.97
CA PHE A 177 34.93 -3.70 26.14
C PHE A 177 36.31 -4.23 25.75
N ALA A 178 36.39 -4.90 24.60
CA ALA A 178 37.65 -5.34 24.02
C ALA A 178 38.20 -4.29 23.06
N HIS A 179 39.51 -4.28 22.88
CA HIS A 179 40.18 -3.40 21.91
C HIS A 179 39.84 -1.91 22.06
N THR A 180 39.81 -1.37 23.28
CA THR A 180 39.44 0.05 23.46
C THR A 180 40.46 1.03 22.89
N SER A 181 41.72 0.60 22.67
CA SER A 181 42.78 1.44 22.13
C SER A 181 43.92 0.69 21.41
N GLY A 182 43.91 -0.64 21.40
CA GLY A 182 44.94 -1.50 20.80
C GLY A 182 44.77 -1.69 19.29
N SER A 183 45.86 -2.00 18.59
CA SER A 183 45.91 -2.14 17.12
C SER A 183 45.68 -3.57 16.60
N SER A 184 45.27 -4.49 17.47
CA SER A 184 45.02 -5.88 17.15
C SER A 184 43.77 -6.02 16.25
N ASN A 185 43.89 -6.75 15.14
CA ASN A 185 42.81 -7.03 14.18
C ASN A 185 42.25 -8.43 14.43
N THR A 186 41.80 -8.70 15.66
CA THR A 186 41.16 -9.96 16.03
C THR A 186 39.66 -9.75 16.16
N ALA A 187 38.88 -10.64 15.53
CA ALA A 187 37.44 -10.66 15.74
C ALA A 187 37.14 -11.03 17.20
N PHE A 188 36.08 -10.45 17.77
CA PHE A 188 35.55 -10.90 19.05
C PHE A 188 34.63 -12.10 18.80
N GLU A 189 35.04 -13.28 19.26
CA GLU A 189 34.32 -14.53 19.00
C GLU A 189 33.35 -14.84 20.15
N ILE A 190 32.06 -14.98 19.83
CA ILE A 190 31.03 -15.40 20.79
C ILE A 190 30.68 -16.86 20.49
N GLY A 191 30.72 -17.69 21.52
CA GLY A 191 30.45 -19.13 21.44
C GLY A 191 31.68 -20.03 21.34
N SER A 192 32.87 -19.45 21.40
CA SER A 192 34.14 -20.18 21.41
C SER A 192 35.04 -19.75 22.57
N SER A 193 36.07 -20.55 22.86
CA SER A 193 37.08 -20.24 23.87
C SER A 193 38.30 -19.56 23.22
N SER A 194 38.08 -18.50 22.46
CA SER A 194 39.12 -17.72 21.78
C SER A 194 39.95 -16.87 22.77
N SER A 195 41.02 -16.24 22.27
CA SER A 195 41.76 -15.24 23.05
C SER A 195 40.96 -13.94 23.21
N ASN A 196 40.27 -13.53 22.15
CA ASN A 196 39.33 -12.41 22.13
C ASN A 196 37.91 -12.93 21.94
N GLY A 197 37.14 -13.01 23.02
CA GLY A 197 35.81 -13.58 22.95
C GLY A 197 35.28 -14.11 24.26
N VAL A 198 34.10 -14.71 24.16
CA VAL A 198 33.40 -15.31 25.28
C VAL A 198 32.73 -16.60 24.85
N THR A 199 32.83 -17.63 25.68
CA THR A 199 32.18 -18.91 25.38
C THR A 199 30.66 -18.82 25.57
N PHE A 200 30.18 -18.16 26.62
CA PHE A 200 28.77 -17.80 26.79
C PHE A 200 28.62 -16.67 27.83
N ILE A 201 27.53 -15.92 27.76
CA ILE A 201 27.08 -14.99 28.79
C ILE A 201 25.62 -15.30 29.11
N ASN A 202 25.32 -15.52 30.38
CA ASN A 202 23.98 -15.80 30.86
C ASN A 202 23.60 -14.79 31.95
N THR A 203 22.61 -13.94 31.66
CA THR A 203 22.07 -12.98 32.62
C THR A 203 20.70 -13.37 33.20
N ASN A 204 20.25 -14.61 32.94
CA ASN A 204 18.95 -15.10 33.39
C ASN A 204 18.84 -15.01 34.92
N GLY A 205 17.89 -14.23 35.43
CA GLY A 205 17.74 -14.02 36.87
C GLY A 205 16.49 -13.21 37.24
N VAL A 206 16.49 -12.64 38.44
CA VAL A 206 15.38 -11.87 39.01
C VAL A 206 15.50 -10.41 38.55
N GLY A 207 15.14 -10.13 37.31
CA GLY A 207 15.27 -8.80 36.70
C GLY A 207 15.70 -8.84 35.25
N SER A 208 15.86 -7.68 34.64
CA SER A 208 16.30 -7.51 33.26
C SER A 208 17.79 -7.12 33.20
N GLY A 209 18.64 -8.06 32.83
CA GLY A 209 20.07 -7.78 32.62
C GLY A 209 20.36 -7.32 31.19
N THR A 210 21.36 -6.47 31.01
CA THR A 210 21.91 -6.10 29.71
C THR A 210 23.22 -6.84 29.45
N ILE A 211 23.36 -7.46 28.28
CA ILE A 211 24.64 -7.91 27.75
C ILE A 211 25.11 -6.85 26.76
N TYR A 212 26.24 -6.19 27.04
CA TYR A 212 26.87 -5.23 26.16
C TYR A 212 28.26 -5.73 25.76
N ILE A 213 28.50 -5.94 24.46
CA ILE A 213 29.81 -6.34 23.94
C ILE A 213 30.25 -5.34 22.88
N SER A 214 31.41 -4.73 23.08
CA SER A 214 32.07 -3.87 22.10
C SER A 214 33.44 -4.43 21.72
N ASN A 215 33.75 -4.45 20.42
CA ASN A 215 35.09 -4.73 19.91
C ASN A 215 35.84 -3.47 19.45
N GLY A 216 35.53 -2.33 20.09
CA GLY A 216 36.31 -1.10 20.06
C GLY A 216 36.84 -0.69 18.68
N VAL A 217 38.14 -0.48 18.59
CA VAL A 217 38.83 -0.05 17.36
C VAL A 217 39.33 -1.21 16.48
N SER A 218 39.05 -2.46 16.84
CA SER A 218 39.54 -3.62 16.09
C SER A 218 38.82 -3.79 14.77
N THR A 219 39.55 -4.01 13.68
CA THR A 219 38.95 -4.26 12.35
C THR A 219 38.38 -5.67 12.17
N GLY A 220 38.51 -6.54 13.18
CA GLY A 220 38.05 -7.93 13.13
C GLY A 220 36.52 -8.06 13.23
N GLY A 221 35.84 -7.08 13.83
CA GLY A 221 34.39 -7.12 14.06
C GLY A 221 33.98 -8.09 15.17
N ILE A 222 32.73 -8.52 15.16
CA ILE A 222 32.18 -9.51 16.10
C ILE A 222 31.66 -10.71 15.30
N ASN A 223 32.01 -11.93 15.72
CA ASN A 223 31.48 -13.17 15.17
C ASN A 223 30.63 -13.85 16.24
N TYR A 224 29.37 -14.11 15.91
CA TYR A 224 28.43 -14.81 16.78
C TYR A 224 28.17 -16.22 16.27
N SER A 225 28.48 -17.22 17.09
CA SER A 225 28.26 -18.64 16.80
C SER A 225 27.64 -19.34 18.02
N GLY A 226 26.57 -20.10 17.80
CA GLY A 226 25.80 -20.84 18.81
C GLY A 226 24.57 -20.09 19.34
N SER A 227 23.41 -20.75 19.24
CA SER A 227 22.10 -20.15 19.52
C SER A 227 21.77 -19.87 20.99
N ASP A 228 22.57 -20.42 21.90
CA ASP A 228 22.37 -20.39 23.34
C ASP A 228 23.48 -19.62 24.08
N LYS A 229 24.35 -18.90 23.36
CA LYS A 229 25.57 -18.32 23.92
C LYS A 229 25.37 -16.97 24.58
N LEU A 230 24.35 -16.22 24.19
CA LEU A 230 23.93 -15.01 24.90
C LEU A 230 22.50 -15.23 25.39
N GLN A 231 22.31 -15.29 26.70
CA GLN A 231 21.02 -15.58 27.32
C GLN A 231 20.60 -14.41 28.21
N VAL A 232 19.47 -13.80 27.88
CA VAL A 232 18.87 -12.66 28.60
C VAL A 232 17.42 -12.93 29.02
N ARG A 233 17.01 -14.19 29.06
CA ARG A 233 15.63 -14.57 29.40
C ARG A 233 15.37 -14.28 30.88
N ALA A 234 14.38 -13.43 31.15
CA ALA A 234 14.01 -13.12 32.51
C ALA A 234 13.10 -14.18 33.13
N SER A 235 13.20 -14.30 34.46
CA SER A 235 12.21 -14.99 35.29
C SER A 235 11.13 -14.03 35.85
N GLY A 236 11.17 -12.75 35.45
CA GLY A 236 10.47 -11.61 36.08
C GLY A 236 9.44 -10.89 35.19
N THR A 237 9.55 -9.57 35.02
CA THR A 237 8.54 -8.75 34.30
C THR A 237 8.79 -8.65 32.79
N HIS A 238 10.06 -8.63 32.36
CA HIS A 238 10.45 -8.56 30.95
C HIS A 238 11.85 -9.14 30.73
N ALA A 239 12.12 -9.67 29.53
CA ALA A 239 13.46 -10.13 29.17
C ALA A 239 14.48 -8.98 29.07
N GLY A 240 15.76 -9.33 29.16
CA GLY A 240 16.89 -8.41 29.10
C GLY A 240 17.31 -8.06 27.66
N THR A 241 18.36 -7.25 27.53
CA THR A 241 18.78 -6.68 26.24
C THR A 241 20.16 -7.19 25.84
N ILE A 242 20.33 -7.55 24.57
CA ILE A 242 21.62 -7.88 23.96
C ILE A 242 22.03 -6.72 23.05
N VAL A 243 23.23 -6.19 23.29
CA VAL A 243 23.86 -5.14 22.49
C VAL A 243 25.20 -5.62 21.98
N LEU A 244 25.33 -5.71 20.65
CA LEU A 244 26.61 -5.96 19.99
C LEU A 244 27.04 -4.69 19.25
N ASP A 245 28.15 -4.12 19.68
CA ASP A 245 28.78 -2.94 19.09
C ASP A 245 30.07 -3.35 18.38
N GLY A 246 29.95 -3.57 17.07
CA GLY A 246 31.10 -3.83 16.22
C GLY A 246 32.03 -2.62 16.09
N GLY A 247 31.57 -1.41 16.40
CA GLY A 247 32.28 -0.16 16.14
C GLY A 247 31.99 0.43 14.75
N SER A 248 32.42 1.67 14.52
CA SER A 248 32.02 2.48 13.35
C SER A 248 32.64 2.06 12.01
N THR A 249 33.56 1.10 11.99
CA THR A 249 34.29 0.66 10.78
C THR A 249 34.16 -0.83 10.48
N ASN A 250 33.42 -1.57 11.30
CA ASN A 250 33.56 -3.03 11.37
C ASN A 250 32.27 -3.76 11.01
N LYS A 251 32.27 -5.09 11.18
CA LYS A 251 31.15 -5.96 10.83
C LYS A 251 30.70 -6.82 12.01
N ILE A 252 29.44 -7.23 11.99
CA ILE A 252 28.88 -8.28 12.84
C ILE A 252 28.50 -9.46 11.95
N THR A 253 29.05 -10.65 12.22
CA THR A 253 28.69 -11.89 11.52
C THR A 253 27.83 -12.76 12.42
N LEU A 254 26.64 -13.14 11.95
CA LEU A 254 25.67 -13.97 12.64
C LEU A 254 25.66 -15.37 12.01
N ALA A 255 26.19 -16.37 12.72
CA ALA A 255 26.19 -17.77 12.26
C ALA A 255 25.01 -18.59 12.78
N ASP A 256 24.39 -18.16 13.88
CA ASP A 256 23.31 -18.87 14.56
C ASP A 256 22.27 -17.88 15.14
N ASP A 257 21.20 -18.42 15.70
CA ASP A 257 20.08 -17.65 16.26
C ASP A 257 20.42 -16.85 17.51
N MET A 258 19.80 -15.69 17.69
CA MET A 258 19.89 -14.89 18.90
C MET A 258 18.48 -14.57 19.37
N ASN A 259 18.21 -14.71 20.67
CA ASN A 259 16.88 -14.45 21.20
C ASN A 259 16.90 -13.65 22.50
N ALA A 260 16.01 -12.66 22.56
CA ALA A 260 15.63 -11.90 23.73
C ALA A 260 14.13 -12.09 24.02
N ASN A 261 13.63 -13.31 23.82
CA ASN A 261 12.20 -13.62 23.96
C ASN A 261 11.75 -13.52 25.42
N GLY A 262 10.55 -12.98 25.62
CA GLY A 262 9.87 -13.00 26.91
C GLY A 262 9.40 -14.40 27.26
N SER A 263 9.31 -14.71 28.56
CA SER A 263 8.58 -15.90 29.00
C SER A 263 7.07 -15.68 28.81
N ALA A 264 6.26 -16.75 28.90
CA ALA A 264 4.81 -16.62 28.83
C ALA A 264 4.28 -15.61 29.87
N GLY A 265 3.48 -14.64 29.41
CA GLY A 265 2.96 -13.54 30.22
C GLY A 265 3.99 -12.49 30.59
N GLN A 266 5.10 -12.35 29.85
CA GLN A 266 6.14 -11.34 30.10
C GLN A 266 6.53 -10.64 28.79
N SER A 267 6.96 -9.38 28.90
CA SER A 267 7.48 -8.66 27.74
C SER A 267 8.79 -9.26 27.25
N SER A 268 9.08 -9.12 25.96
CA SER A 268 10.39 -9.44 25.42
C SER A 268 11.44 -8.39 25.81
N GLY A 269 12.65 -8.62 25.33
CA GLY A 269 13.80 -7.76 25.52
C GLY A 269 14.21 -7.06 24.23
N GLY A 270 15.48 -6.69 24.15
CA GLY A 270 16.04 -6.03 22.97
C GLY A 270 17.18 -6.82 22.33
N ILE A 271 17.29 -6.77 21.00
CA ILE A 271 18.50 -7.12 20.25
C ILE A 271 18.91 -5.89 19.45
N LEU A 272 20.10 -5.36 19.75
CA LEU A 272 20.61 -4.16 19.09
C LEU A 272 22.01 -4.41 18.53
N LEU A 273 22.14 -4.26 17.22
CA LEU A 273 23.37 -4.50 16.48
C LEU A 273 23.86 -3.18 15.87
N PHE A 274 25.10 -2.79 16.20
CA PHE A 274 25.73 -1.56 15.72
C PHE A 274 27.00 -1.90 14.95
N ALA A 275 26.96 -1.83 13.63
CA ALA A 275 28.13 -2.03 12.77
C ALA A 275 27.82 -1.54 11.35
N PRO A 276 28.78 -0.99 10.59
CA PRO A 276 28.63 -0.70 9.16
C PRO A 276 28.10 -1.84 8.29
N GLU A 277 28.39 -3.09 8.65
CA GLU A 277 27.87 -4.27 7.97
C GLU A 277 27.40 -5.34 8.96
N VAL A 278 26.21 -5.90 8.72
CA VAL A 278 25.70 -7.10 9.39
C VAL A 278 25.63 -8.22 8.36
N ILE A 279 26.25 -9.36 8.64
CA ILE A 279 26.29 -10.53 7.76
C ILE A 279 25.50 -11.65 8.41
N SER A 280 24.50 -12.20 7.73
CA SER A 280 23.76 -13.38 8.20
C SER A 280 24.14 -14.63 7.40
N ASN A 281 24.45 -15.71 8.11
CA ASN A 281 24.65 -17.06 7.57
C ASN A 281 23.46 -17.99 7.85
N GLY A 282 22.25 -17.45 8.00
CA GLY A 282 21.05 -18.23 8.35
C GLY A 282 20.56 -18.01 9.77
N ALA A 283 20.81 -16.84 10.36
CA ALA A 283 20.42 -16.54 11.73
C ALA A 283 18.96 -16.08 11.85
N THR A 284 18.31 -16.46 12.95
CA THR A 284 17.05 -15.87 13.43
C THR A 284 17.31 -14.97 14.62
N LEU A 285 16.94 -13.69 14.51
CA LEU A 285 16.92 -12.75 15.64
C LEU A 285 15.48 -12.65 16.13
N SER A 286 15.22 -13.04 17.38
CA SER A 286 13.86 -13.03 17.93
C SER A 286 13.75 -12.24 19.23
N ALA A 287 12.72 -11.41 19.32
CA ALA A 287 12.30 -10.69 20.53
C ALA A 287 10.78 -10.81 20.70
N ASN A 288 10.30 -12.06 20.69
CA ASN A 288 8.89 -12.44 20.78
C ASN A 288 8.37 -12.33 22.22
N SER A 289 7.15 -11.84 22.38
CA SER A 289 6.50 -11.53 23.65
C SER A 289 5.11 -12.21 23.74
N PRO A 290 5.04 -13.47 24.18
CA PRO A 290 3.77 -14.17 24.37
C PRO A 290 3.04 -13.63 25.61
N GLY A 291 2.27 -12.55 25.46
CA GLY A 291 1.37 -11.97 26.47
C GLY A 291 1.44 -10.46 26.65
N HIS A 292 2.47 -9.76 26.11
CA HIS A 292 2.76 -8.33 26.37
C HIS A 292 3.56 -7.64 25.23
N HIS A 293 3.96 -6.37 25.39
CA HIS A 293 4.23 -5.42 24.28
C HIS A 293 5.58 -4.70 24.26
N VAL A 294 6.60 -5.15 24.99
CA VAL A 294 7.88 -4.44 24.98
C VAL A 294 8.93 -5.35 24.37
N GLY A 295 9.34 -5.03 23.15
CA GLY A 295 10.37 -5.74 22.41
C GLY A 295 10.99 -4.84 21.37
N ASN A 296 12.29 -4.98 21.11
CA ASN A 296 12.95 -4.24 20.04
C ASN A 296 14.01 -5.08 19.32
N ILE A 297 14.01 -5.02 17.99
CA ILE A 297 15.14 -5.47 17.16
C ILE A 297 15.62 -4.27 16.36
N SER A 298 16.87 -3.84 16.59
CA SER A 298 17.46 -2.72 15.88
C SER A 298 18.77 -3.10 15.22
N LEU A 299 18.85 -2.93 13.90
CA LEU A 299 20.07 -3.08 13.12
C LEU A 299 20.49 -1.69 12.65
N THR A 300 21.49 -1.13 13.31
CA THR A 300 22.10 0.15 12.91
C THR A 300 23.32 -0.14 12.04
N THR A 301 23.09 -0.18 10.73
CA THR A 301 24.05 -0.63 9.71
C THR A 301 23.86 0.05 8.37
N ASN A 302 24.94 0.25 7.61
CA ASN A 302 24.85 0.72 6.22
C ASN A 302 24.59 -0.45 5.26
N LYS A 303 24.86 -1.68 5.69
CA LYS A 303 24.75 -2.87 4.84
C LYS A 303 24.29 -4.10 5.61
N VAL A 304 23.36 -4.85 5.03
CA VAL A 304 23.00 -6.20 5.46
C VAL A 304 23.34 -7.16 4.32
N THR A 305 24.18 -8.15 4.60
CA THR A 305 24.58 -9.20 3.65
C THR A 305 23.92 -10.52 4.07
N ILE A 306 23.05 -11.05 3.22
CA ILE A 306 22.24 -12.24 3.47
C ILE A 306 22.76 -13.41 2.63
N ASN A 307 23.50 -14.31 3.26
CA ASN A 307 23.99 -15.51 2.58
C ASN A 307 22.84 -16.50 2.33
N SER A 308 23.12 -17.58 1.60
CA SER A 308 22.09 -18.50 1.05
C SER A 308 21.12 -19.09 2.07
N ALA A 309 21.50 -19.15 3.35
CA ALA A 309 20.64 -19.66 4.43
C ALA A 309 19.62 -18.63 4.97
N GLY A 310 19.74 -17.35 4.61
CA GLY A 310 18.77 -16.31 4.94
C GLY A 310 19.05 -15.49 6.20
N LEU A 311 18.10 -14.66 6.57
CA LEU A 311 18.03 -13.89 7.82
C LEU A 311 16.55 -13.75 8.21
N ASN A 312 16.22 -14.18 9.42
CA ASN A 312 14.88 -14.02 9.98
C ASN A 312 14.92 -12.99 11.12
N LEU A 313 14.03 -12.02 11.09
CA LEU A 313 13.82 -11.07 12.18
C LEU A 313 12.39 -11.23 12.71
N GLU A 314 12.24 -11.60 13.97
CA GLU A 314 10.94 -11.94 14.55
C GLU A 314 10.66 -11.10 15.79
N ILE A 315 9.53 -10.39 15.77
CA ILE A 315 9.08 -9.55 16.87
C ILE A 315 7.58 -9.68 17.06
N ASN A 316 7.18 -10.88 17.49
CA ASN A 316 5.78 -11.27 17.57
C ASN A 316 5.21 -11.11 18.98
N GLY A 317 4.02 -10.53 19.09
CA GLY A 317 3.25 -10.36 20.32
C GLY A 317 1.75 -10.55 20.11
N ASP A 318 1.02 -10.85 21.17
CA ASP A 318 -0.41 -11.21 21.15
C ASP A 318 -1.30 -10.23 21.95
N GLY A 319 -0.73 -9.14 22.48
CA GLY A 319 -1.35 -8.31 23.51
C GLY A 319 -2.30 -7.19 23.02
N SER A 320 -3.00 -6.55 23.97
CA SER A 320 -3.87 -5.37 23.79
C SER A 320 -3.15 -4.03 24.05
N PHE A 321 -3.34 -3.01 23.20
CA PHE A 321 -2.88 -1.59 23.24
C PHE A 321 -2.49 -0.99 24.63
N PRO A 322 -1.45 -0.10 24.80
CA PRO A 322 -0.88 0.84 23.82
C PRO A 322 0.66 0.86 23.63
N ASP A 323 1.41 -0.14 24.10
CA ASP A 323 2.87 -0.11 24.02
C ASP A 323 3.39 -0.54 22.64
N PHE A 324 4.41 0.15 22.12
CA PHE A 324 4.93 -0.06 20.77
C PHE A 324 6.13 -1.01 20.76
N VAL A 325 6.00 -2.07 19.98
CA VAL A 325 7.11 -2.96 19.61
C VAL A 325 7.71 -2.43 18.31
N ASN A 326 9.02 -2.23 18.25
CA ASN A 326 9.67 -1.68 17.05
C ASN A 326 10.74 -2.62 16.48
N LEU A 327 10.65 -2.87 15.18
CA LEU A 327 11.76 -3.36 14.38
C LEU A 327 12.29 -2.21 13.53
N SER A 328 13.58 -1.94 13.63
CA SER A 328 14.22 -0.89 12.83
C SER A 328 15.51 -1.37 12.17
N ILE A 329 15.65 -1.10 10.88
CA ILE A 329 16.93 -1.23 10.15
C ILE A 329 17.28 0.13 9.59
N THR A 330 18.35 0.73 10.09
CA THR A 330 18.70 2.12 9.80
C THR A 330 20.21 2.29 9.61
N PRO A 331 20.66 3.32 8.88
CA PRO A 331 22.08 3.51 8.61
C PRO A 331 22.88 3.80 9.88
N VAL A 332 24.19 3.56 9.84
CA VAL A 332 25.07 3.94 10.95
C VAL A 332 24.96 5.45 11.20
N GLY A 333 24.98 5.84 12.48
CA GLY A 333 24.79 7.22 12.91
C GLY A 333 23.34 7.61 13.20
N SER A 334 22.36 6.74 12.90
CA SER A 334 20.96 6.96 13.32
C SER A 334 20.71 6.72 14.81
N TRP A 335 21.58 5.92 15.44
CA TRP A 335 21.57 5.63 16.86
C TRP A 335 23.00 5.78 17.40
N SER A 336 23.11 6.11 18.68
CA SER A 336 24.35 5.96 19.43
C SER A 336 24.10 5.09 20.65
N VAL A 337 25.07 4.25 21.00
CA VAL A 337 25.12 3.59 22.29
C VAL A 337 26.41 3.96 22.96
N THR A 338 26.31 4.37 24.21
CA THR A 338 27.48 4.62 25.05
C THR A 338 27.46 3.64 26.19
N GLY A 339 28.33 2.64 26.13
CA GLY A 339 28.68 1.84 27.29
C GLY A 339 29.54 2.66 28.25
N SER A 340 29.25 2.55 29.55
CA SER A 340 30.05 3.17 30.61
C SER A 340 30.86 2.12 31.35
N ASP A 341 32.10 2.48 31.72
CA ASP A 341 32.94 1.71 32.62
C ASP A 341 32.66 2.02 34.11
N ASP A 342 31.74 2.95 34.39
CA ASP A 342 31.16 3.17 35.71
C ASP A 342 30.10 2.08 35.99
N PRO A 343 30.30 1.23 37.03
CA PRO A 343 29.33 0.21 37.45
C PRO A 343 27.94 0.76 37.79
N ALA A 344 27.86 2.03 38.21
CA ALA A 344 26.60 2.69 38.57
C ALA A 344 25.90 3.35 37.36
N ALA A 345 26.62 3.56 36.25
CA ALA A 345 26.04 4.11 35.05
C ALA A 345 25.30 3.02 34.27
N PHE A 346 24.15 3.37 33.70
CA PHE A 346 23.43 2.49 32.79
C PHE A 346 24.02 2.59 31.37
N VAL A 347 23.82 1.55 30.56
CA VAL A 347 24.02 1.67 29.11
C VAL A 347 23.02 2.72 28.61
N THR A 348 23.53 3.77 27.99
CA THR A 348 22.71 4.87 27.48
C THR A 348 22.52 4.72 25.98
N PHE A 349 21.26 4.81 25.57
CA PHE A 349 20.84 4.80 24.18
C PHE A 349 20.51 6.24 23.77
N GLY A 350 21.16 6.72 22.72
CA GLY A 350 20.87 8.02 22.13
C GLY A 350 19.49 8.04 21.45
N PRO A 351 18.90 9.23 21.27
CA PRO A 351 17.67 9.36 20.50
C PRO A 351 17.89 8.95 19.05
N PHE A 352 16.81 8.53 18.39
CA PHE A 352 16.80 8.32 16.94
C PHE A 352 17.09 9.63 16.22
N THR A 353 18.10 9.62 15.35
CA THR A 353 18.41 10.73 14.45
C THR A 353 18.34 10.29 12.99
N SER A 354 17.91 11.20 12.11
CA SER A 354 18.05 10.96 10.67
C SER A 354 19.53 10.84 10.31
N SER A 355 19.87 9.81 9.54
CA SER A 355 21.24 9.60 9.05
C SER A 355 21.26 9.83 7.53
N PRO A 356 22.25 10.59 7.01
CA PRO A 356 22.40 10.80 5.57
C PRO A 356 23.01 9.59 4.84
N ASN A 357 23.27 8.49 5.54
CA ASN A 357 23.95 7.34 4.97
C ASN A 357 22.99 6.43 4.19
N THR A 358 23.52 5.70 3.23
CA THR A 358 22.78 4.70 2.46
C THR A 358 22.65 3.39 3.25
N LEU A 359 21.55 2.67 3.00
CA LEU A 359 21.30 1.33 3.51
C LEU A 359 21.14 0.36 2.33
N SER A 360 21.90 -0.74 2.34
CA SER A 360 21.83 -1.78 1.32
C SER A 360 21.63 -3.16 1.95
N ILE A 361 20.51 -3.81 1.65
CA ILE A 361 20.17 -5.18 2.02
C ILE A 361 20.34 -6.04 0.77
N THR A 362 21.35 -6.91 0.75
CA THR A 362 21.74 -7.68 -0.44
C THR A 362 22.03 -9.12 -0.09
N GLY A 363 21.91 -10.03 -1.05
CA GLY A 363 22.21 -11.43 -0.78
C GLY A 363 21.50 -12.40 -1.72
N THR A 364 21.63 -13.69 -1.44
CA THR A 364 20.94 -14.76 -2.19
C THR A 364 19.96 -15.56 -1.34
N GLY A 365 20.03 -15.45 -0.01
CA GLY A 365 19.06 -16.09 0.89
C GLY A 365 17.76 -15.31 1.02
N LEU A 366 16.81 -15.91 1.75
CA LEU A 366 15.56 -15.28 2.16
C LEU A 366 15.82 -14.21 3.22
N PHE A 367 15.28 -13.02 3.01
CA PHE A 367 15.14 -11.99 4.04
C PHE A 367 13.72 -12.03 4.58
N TYR A 368 13.54 -12.52 5.80
CA TYR A 368 12.23 -12.67 6.42
C TYR A 368 12.08 -11.75 7.62
N ILE A 369 10.96 -11.03 7.68
CA ILE A 369 10.58 -10.23 8.83
C ILE A 369 9.16 -10.63 9.24
N SER A 370 8.96 -10.89 10.54
CA SER A 370 7.67 -11.13 11.16
C SER A 370 7.52 -10.18 12.34
N ALA A 371 6.49 -9.33 12.30
CA ALA A 371 6.21 -8.33 13.34
C ALA A 371 4.74 -8.39 13.75
N ASP A 372 4.25 -9.57 14.09
CA ASP A 372 2.84 -9.81 14.39
C ASP A 372 2.47 -9.27 15.78
N GLY A 373 1.29 -8.68 15.92
CA GLY A 373 0.80 -8.08 17.15
C GLY A 373 0.06 -6.76 16.93
N TYR A 374 -0.35 -6.14 18.02
CA TYR A 374 -1.05 -4.86 18.01
C TYR A 374 -0.06 -3.72 18.25
N GLY A 375 -0.06 -2.69 17.40
CA GLY A 375 0.79 -1.50 17.61
C GLY A 375 2.25 -1.68 17.22
N ASN A 376 2.56 -2.68 16.40
CA ASN A 376 3.92 -2.95 15.99
C ASN A 376 4.35 -1.99 14.86
N GLY A 377 5.55 -1.43 14.98
CA GLY A 377 6.15 -0.60 13.94
C GLY A 377 7.34 -1.29 13.29
N LEU A 378 7.27 -1.50 11.97
CA LEU A 378 8.42 -1.89 11.17
C LEU A 378 8.93 -0.70 10.37
N LYS A 379 10.20 -0.35 10.55
CA LYS A 379 10.85 0.75 9.83
C LYS A 379 12.15 0.31 9.19
N ILE A 380 12.26 0.43 7.87
CA ILE A 380 13.52 0.27 7.14
C ILE A 380 13.78 1.61 6.44
N TRP A 381 14.88 2.26 6.80
CA TRP A 381 15.20 3.62 6.36
C TRP A 381 16.62 3.70 5.80
N GLY A 382 16.83 4.44 4.71
CA GLY A 382 18.15 4.99 4.32
C GLY A 382 18.04 6.38 3.69
N ASN A 383 19.13 7.13 3.52
CA ASN A 383 19.14 8.23 2.53
C ASN A 383 19.03 7.67 1.10
N SER A 384 19.56 6.48 0.88
CA SER A 384 19.14 5.63 -0.24
C SER A 384 18.97 4.23 0.32
N LEU A 385 17.95 3.52 -0.14
CA LEU A 385 17.61 2.20 0.37
C LEU A 385 17.63 1.22 -0.80
N THR A 386 18.43 0.16 -0.70
CA THR A 386 18.41 -0.94 -1.67
C THR A 386 18.00 -2.22 -0.95
N ILE A 387 16.96 -2.89 -1.43
CA ILE A 387 16.56 -4.22 -0.97
C ILE A 387 16.62 -5.15 -2.18
N ASN A 388 17.65 -6.00 -2.21
CA ASN A 388 17.91 -6.97 -3.27
C ASN A 388 18.51 -8.29 -2.72
N PRO A 389 17.85 -8.97 -1.77
CA PRO A 389 18.17 -10.36 -1.45
C PRO A 389 17.59 -11.31 -2.50
N GLY A 390 17.82 -12.62 -2.34
CA GLY A 390 17.23 -13.62 -3.25
C GLY A 390 15.70 -13.59 -3.23
N ALA A 391 15.12 -13.42 -2.03
CA ALA A 391 13.70 -13.15 -1.80
C ALA A 391 13.53 -12.33 -0.52
N THR A 392 12.53 -11.47 -0.47
CA THR A 392 12.11 -10.71 0.72
C THR A 392 10.67 -11.06 1.05
N LEU A 393 10.41 -11.42 2.30
CA LEU A 393 9.07 -11.59 2.83
C LEU A 393 8.97 -10.80 4.14
N ILE A 394 8.11 -9.78 4.13
CA ILE A 394 7.76 -9.01 5.32
C ILE A 394 6.31 -9.37 5.65
N SER A 395 6.06 -9.80 6.88
CA SER A 395 4.74 -10.16 7.37
C SER A 395 4.46 -9.45 8.68
N GLN A 396 3.27 -8.88 8.77
CA GLN A 396 2.76 -8.24 9.96
C GLN A 396 1.27 -8.51 10.08
N VAL A 397 0.87 -9.24 11.12
CA VAL A 397 -0.52 -9.58 11.40
C VAL A 397 -0.97 -8.90 12.68
N GLY A 398 -2.04 -8.10 12.65
CA GLY A 398 -2.64 -7.50 13.84
C GLY A 398 -3.26 -6.12 13.60
N GLY A 399 -3.58 -5.40 14.68
CA GLY A 399 -4.25 -4.09 14.62
C GLY A 399 -3.29 -2.93 14.88
N TRP A 400 -3.45 -1.82 14.13
CA TRP A 400 -2.63 -0.59 14.26
C TRP A 400 -1.14 -0.79 13.98
N ASN A 401 -0.88 -1.47 12.89
CA ASN A 401 0.44 -1.75 12.39
C ASN A 401 0.89 -0.70 11.37
N ALA A 402 2.21 -0.60 11.17
CA ALA A 402 2.76 0.21 10.10
C ALA A 402 4.07 -0.39 9.61
N ILE A 403 4.13 -0.63 8.30
CA ILE A 403 5.34 -1.00 7.58
C ILE A 403 5.78 0.22 6.79
N ALA A 404 6.86 0.86 7.23
CA ALA A 404 7.45 1.99 6.52
C ALA A 404 8.77 1.57 5.86
N LEU A 405 8.80 1.62 4.53
CA LEU A 405 10.00 1.52 3.71
C LEU A 405 10.27 2.91 3.11
N SER A 406 11.22 3.64 3.69
CA SER A 406 11.45 5.03 3.29
C SER A 406 12.90 5.25 2.89
N ALA A 407 13.10 5.91 1.76
CA ALA A 407 14.33 6.63 1.48
C ALA A 407 14.09 8.12 1.76
N TRP A 408 14.73 8.68 2.78
CA TRP A 408 14.52 10.07 3.19
C TRP A 408 15.85 10.80 3.20
N ASP A 409 15.99 11.81 2.32
CA ASP A 409 16.95 12.89 2.52
C ASP A 409 16.28 14.02 3.32
N GLY A 410 16.95 14.56 4.32
CA GLY A 410 16.58 15.88 4.84
C GLY A 410 17.04 17.02 3.91
N ALA A 411 17.45 16.70 2.67
CA ALA A 411 18.32 17.51 1.81
C ALA A 411 18.19 17.19 0.31
N SER A 412 17.13 17.69 -0.36
CA SER A 412 16.93 17.98 -1.79
C SER A 412 17.71 17.21 -2.89
N THR A 413 18.21 15.99 -2.69
CA THR A 413 19.07 15.26 -3.65
C THR A 413 18.61 13.82 -3.74
N LEU A 414 17.92 13.51 -4.86
CA LEU A 414 17.44 12.19 -5.31
C LEU A 414 17.89 10.99 -4.45
N SER A 415 17.17 10.80 -3.36
CA SER A 415 17.15 9.56 -2.59
C SER A 415 16.42 8.50 -3.39
N ALA A 416 17.02 7.32 -3.59
CA ALA A 416 16.38 6.24 -4.33
C ALA A 416 16.12 5.04 -3.41
N LEU A 417 14.86 4.61 -3.32
CA LEU A 417 14.49 3.27 -2.88
C LEU A 417 14.48 2.33 -4.08
N THR A 418 15.46 1.42 -4.14
CA THR A 418 15.57 0.36 -5.13
C THR A 418 15.13 -0.97 -4.53
N LEU A 419 14.09 -1.56 -5.12
CA LEU A 419 13.58 -2.89 -4.79
C LEU A 419 13.91 -3.84 -5.95
N ALA A 420 14.55 -4.97 -5.65
CA ALA A 420 14.87 -6.02 -6.62
C ALA A 420 14.77 -7.42 -5.99
N GLY A 421 14.64 -8.43 -6.85
CA GLY A 421 14.27 -9.79 -6.44
C GLY A 421 12.76 -9.94 -6.26
N SER A 422 12.35 -11.03 -5.59
CA SER A 422 10.94 -11.25 -5.21
C SER A 422 10.69 -10.57 -3.88
N ILE A 423 9.74 -9.64 -3.80
CA ILE A 423 9.39 -8.94 -2.57
C ILE A 423 7.91 -9.12 -2.30
N GLU A 424 7.58 -9.62 -1.12
CA GLU A 424 6.22 -9.73 -0.65
C GLU A 424 6.11 -9.06 0.71
N ILE A 425 5.16 -8.13 0.83
CA ILE A 425 4.86 -7.42 2.07
C ILE A 425 3.40 -7.71 2.37
N HIS A 426 3.14 -8.35 3.50
CA HIS A 426 1.83 -8.73 3.97
C HIS A 426 1.54 -7.97 5.26
N GLU A 427 0.53 -7.11 5.25
CA GLU A 427 0.02 -6.39 6.42
C GLU A 427 -1.46 -6.75 6.63
N ASN A 428 -1.70 -7.82 7.39
CA ASN A 428 -3.03 -8.39 7.57
C ASN A 428 -3.69 -7.83 8.84
N THR A 429 -4.92 -7.32 8.73
CA THR A 429 -5.74 -6.97 9.90
C THR A 429 -6.31 -8.25 10.51
N GLY A 430 -6.04 -8.47 11.80
CA GLY A 430 -6.48 -9.66 12.52
C GLY A 430 -7.91 -9.57 13.09
N ALA A 431 -8.52 -8.38 13.15
CA ALA A 431 -9.83 -8.16 13.76
C ALA A 431 -10.69 -7.11 13.00
N PRO A 432 -12.02 -7.29 12.94
CA PRO A 432 -12.95 -6.32 12.33
C PRO A 432 -12.90 -4.94 13.01
N GLY A 433 -12.81 -3.86 12.22
CA GLY A 433 -12.89 -2.48 12.72
C GLY A 433 -11.68 -1.97 13.51
N GLU A 434 -10.62 -2.77 13.66
CA GLU A 434 -9.41 -2.42 14.40
C GLU A 434 -8.17 -2.40 13.48
N GLY A 435 -7.86 -1.23 12.91
CA GLY A 435 -6.54 -0.98 12.33
C GLY A 435 -6.51 0.03 11.20
N ARG A 436 -5.83 1.15 11.42
CA ARG A 436 -5.19 1.91 10.35
C ARG A 436 -3.81 1.30 10.12
N ASN A 437 -3.83 0.16 9.46
CA ASN A 437 -2.64 -0.51 8.96
C ASN A 437 -2.17 0.26 7.72
N LEU A 438 -0.87 0.52 7.64
CA LEU A 438 -0.25 1.37 6.63
C LEU A 438 1.03 0.74 6.10
N ILE A 439 1.02 0.36 4.83
CA ILE A 439 2.23 0.14 4.04
C ILE A 439 2.60 1.48 3.40
N GLU A 440 3.65 2.13 3.92
CA GLU A 440 4.18 3.38 3.38
C GLU A 440 5.48 3.11 2.63
N VAL A 441 5.50 3.49 1.35
CA VAL A 441 6.68 3.41 0.49
C VAL A 441 6.97 4.79 -0.11
N ASP A 442 8.10 5.40 0.26
CA ASP A 442 8.51 6.76 -0.15
C ASP A 442 9.80 6.76 -0.99
N ALA A 443 9.92 7.73 -1.90
CA ALA A 443 11.04 8.00 -2.81
C ALA A 443 11.51 6.80 -3.65
N VAL A 444 10.56 6.14 -4.31
CA VAL A 444 10.76 4.85 -4.97
C VAL A 444 11.25 4.98 -6.41
N SER A 445 12.28 4.20 -6.74
CA SER A 445 12.65 3.89 -8.13
C SER A 445 12.87 2.39 -8.28
N ILE A 446 11.85 1.69 -8.81
CA ILE A 446 11.89 0.24 -9.05
C ILE A 446 12.43 0.00 -10.46
N ASN A 447 13.76 -0.01 -10.62
CA ASN A 447 14.34 0.03 -11.97
C ASN A 447 14.44 -1.34 -12.67
N THR A 448 14.27 -2.47 -11.98
CA THR A 448 14.34 -3.81 -12.58
C THR A 448 13.66 -4.83 -11.68
N LEU A 449 12.46 -5.28 -12.07
CA LEU A 449 11.84 -6.44 -11.45
C LEU A 449 12.23 -7.68 -12.25
N THR A 450 12.84 -8.66 -11.59
CA THR A 450 13.15 -9.97 -12.19
C THR A 450 12.11 -11.03 -11.83
N SER A 451 11.13 -10.70 -10.98
CA SER A 451 10.12 -11.65 -10.51
C SER A 451 8.78 -10.99 -10.10
N ARG A 452 8.60 -10.64 -8.81
CA ARG A 452 7.31 -10.23 -8.24
C ARG A 452 7.49 -9.19 -7.13
N VAL A 453 6.64 -8.17 -7.11
CA VAL A 453 6.44 -7.29 -5.95
C VAL A 453 4.97 -7.31 -5.57
N LEU A 454 4.66 -7.80 -4.38
CA LEU A 454 3.32 -7.82 -3.81
C LEU A 454 3.30 -6.95 -2.56
N LEU A 455 2.42 -5.95 -2.52
CA LEU A 455 2.02 -5.26 -1.30
C LEU A 455 0.57 -5.68 -1.00
N ASP A 456 0.40 -6.49 0.03
CA ASP A 456 -0.89 -7.04 0.42
C ASP A 456 -1.27 -6.54 1.81
N ALA A 457 -2.23 -5.65 1.86
CA ALA A 457 -2.84 -5.09 3.04
C ALA A 457 -4.30 -5.59 3.20
N SER A 458 -4.58 -6.82 2.73
CA SER A 458 -5.94 -7.39 2.76
C SER A 458 -6.38 -7.78 4.17
N GLY A 459 -7.69 -7.69 4.40
CA GLY A 459 -8.29 -8.07 5.68
C GLY A 459 -8.35 -9.58 5.87
N THR A 460 -8.10 -10.04 7.10
CA THR A 460 -8.25 -11.46 7.47
C THR A 460 -9.38 -11.66 8.47
N SER A 461 -10.01 -12.84 8.45
CA SER A 461 -11.01 -13.27 9.45
C SER A 461 -12.17 -12.27 9.68
N GLY A 462 -12.65 -11.62 8.62
CA GLY A 462 -13.74 -10.64 8.70
C GLY A 462 -13.27 -9.19 8.90
N GLY A 463 -11.96 -8.96 8.90
CA GLY A 463 -11.34 -7.63 8.92
C GLY A 463 -11.47 -6.88 7.60
N ASP A 464 -11.41 -5.56 7.69
CA ASP A 464 -11.35 -4.65 6.55
C ASP A 464 -9.96 -4.68 5.92
N GLY A 465 -9.89 -4.38 4.62
CA GLY A 465 -8.64 -4.06 3.94
C GLY A 465 -8.03 -2.76 4.49
N SER A 466 -6.72 -2.66 4.42
CA SER A 466 -5.93 -1.58 5.03
C SER A 466 -5.41 -0.58 4.00
N ASN A 467 -4.56 0.34 4.44
CA ASN A 467 -4.07 1.40 3.56
C ASN A 467 -2.71 1.03 2.97
N ILE A 468 -2.60 1.12 1.64
CA ILE A 468 -1.34 1.11 0.92
C ILE A 468 -1.09 2.52 0.40
N THR A 469 0.02 3.13 0.80
CA THR A 469 0.44 4.45 0.32
C THR A 469 1.82 4.35 -0.33
N ILE A 470 1.85 4.61 -1.62
CA ILE A 470 3.07 4.76 -2.43
C ILE A 470 3.12 6.22 -2.83
N ALA A 471 3.95 6.99 -2.13
CA ALA A 471 4.04 8.44 -2.27
C ALA A 471 5.47 8.86 -2.59
N PRO A 472 5.96 8.61 -3.81
CA PRO A 472 7.29 9.07 -4.21
C PRO A 472 7.36 10.60 -4.13
N THR A 473 8.22 11.10 -3.24
CA THR A 473 8.52 12.54 -3.16
C THR A 473 9.29 13.04 -4.38
N GLN A 474 10.12 12.18 -5.00
CA GLN A 474 10.87 12.47 -6.23
C GLN A 474 11.12 11.17 -7.02
N GLY A 475 11.26 11.29 -8.35
CA GLY A 475 11.67 10.19 -9.24
C GLY A 475 10.51 9.44 -9.90
N ALA A 476 10.86 8.56 -10.83
CA ALA A 476 9.91 7.68 -11.49
C ALA A 476 9.82 6.33 -10.79
N ILE A 477 8.60 5.95 -10.44
CA ILE A 477 8.31 4.53 -10.21
C ILE A 477 8.04 3.93 -11.57
N SER A 478 8.83 2.92 -11.93
CA SER A 478 8.58 2.02 -13.06
C SER A 478 8.32 0.66 -12.47
N PHE A 479 7.28 -0.05 -12.90
CA PHE A 479 7.01 -1.41 -12.40
C PHE A 479 7.42 -2.44 -13.45
N GLY A 480 8.70 -2.40 -13.82
CA GLY A 480 9.34 -3.41 -14.68
C GLY A 480 8.88 -3.41 -16.14
N ASP A 481 9.60 -4.22 -16.93
CA ASP A 481 9.24 -4.58 -18.31
C ASP A 481 8.24 -5.77 -18.31
N SER A 482 7.81 -6.18 -19.51
CA SER A 482 6.71 -7.12 -19.87
C SER A 482 6.76 -8.56 -19.30
N GLY A 483 7.30 -8.79 -18.10
CA GLY A 483 7.27 -10.09 -17.40
C GLY A 483 7.23 -10.00 -15.87
N SER A 484 7.04 -8.80 -15.32
CA SER A 484 7.09 -8.53 -13.87
C SER A 484 5.69 -8.48 -13.25
N ASN A 485 5.45 -9.24 -12.18
CA ASN A 485 4.17 -9.23 -11.45
C ASN A 485 4.21 -8.19 -10.31
N PHE A 486 3.76 -6.96 -10.58
CA PHE A 486 3.50 -5.97 -9.54
C PHE A 486 2.03 -6.03 -9.12
N SER A 487 1.76 -6.14 -7.82
CA SER A 487 0.39 -6.23 -7.29
C SER A 487 0.22 -5.47 -5.97
N LEU A 488 -0.86 -4.69 -5.89
CA LEU A 488 -1.31 -3.96 -4.71
C LEU A 488 -2.68 -4.47 -4.32
N ASN A 489 -2.81 -5.02 -3.11
CA ASN A 489 -4.05 -5.62 -2.64
C ASN A 489 -4.45 -5.00 -1.31
N ALA A 490 -5.60 -4.35 -1.26
CA ALA A 490 -6.22 -3.83 -0.04
C ALA A 490 -7.65 -4.39 0.07
N ASN A 491 -7.81 -5.69 -0.17
CA ASN A 491 -9.13 -6.32 -0.23
C ASN A 491 -9.73 -6.49 1.17
N GLY A 492 -11.05 -6.45 1.28
CA GLY A 492 -11.75 -6.88 2.50
C GLY A 492 -11.65 -8.40 2.66
N SER A 493 -11.86 -8.93 3.87
CA SER A 493 -11.84 -10.38 4.07
C SER A 493 -13.00 -11.07 3.35
N SER A 494 -12.79 -12.32 2.91
CA SER A 494 -13.86 -13.13 2.28
C SER A 494 -15.00 -13.51 3.23
N THR A 495 -14.82 -13.32 4.54
CA THR A 495 -15.80 -13.66 5.59
C THR A 495 -16.49 -12.43 6.21
N GLY A 496 -16.05 -11.22 5.85
CA GLY A 496 -16.58 -9.93 6.32
C GLY A 496 -15.60 -8.79 6.03
N GLY A 497 -16.07 -7.56 6.11
CA GLY A 497 -15.22 -6.36 6.01
C GLY A 497 -15.18 -5.72 4.63
N ASP A 498 -14.95 -4.41 4.64
CA ASP A 498 -14.84 -3.55 3.47
C ASP A 498 -13.40 -3.57 2.94
N ALA A 499 -13.20 -3.21 1.68
CA ALA A 499 -11.85 -2.97 1.17
C ALA A 499 -11.25 -1.66 1.70
N GLY A 500 -9.93 -1.62 1.70
CA GLY A 500 -9.14 -0.50 2.18
C GLY A 500 -8.88 0.57 1.13
N THR A 501 -7.78 1.30 1.32
CA THR A 501 -7.38 2.41 0.45
C THR A 501 -6.03 2.13 -0.20
N ILE A 502 -5.93 2.32 -1.51
CA ILE A 502 -4.67 2.33 -2.24
C ILE A 502 -4.45 3.73 -2.79
N TYR A 503 -3.36 4.37 -2.37
CA TYR A 503 -2.87 5.62 -2.93
C TYR A 503 -1.52 5.35 -3.59
N ALA A 504 -1.41 5.55 -4.90
CA ALA A 504 -0.17 5.40 -5.66
C ALA A 504 0.07 6.63 -6.53
N GLY A 505 0.84 7.61 -6.04
CA GLY A 505 1.07 8.84 -6.78
C GLY A 505 2.14 9.76 -6.21
N SER A 506 2.90 10.43 -7.07
CA SER A 506 3.83 11.50 -6.70
C SER A 506 3.11 12.85 -6.68
N GLY A 507 3.55 13.76 -5.80
CA GLY A 507 3.31 15.19 -5.95
C GLY A 507 4.16 15.84 -7.04
N SER A 508 5.11 15.11 -7.62
CA SER A 508 6.04 15.52 -8.69
C SER A 508 5.79 14.79 -10.02
N ASP A 509 6.23 15.39 -11.12
CA ASP A 509 5.74 15.14 -12.50
C ASP A 509 6.11 13.80 -13.19
N SER A 510 6.55 12.72 -12.52
CA SER A 510 7.03 11.54 -13.28
C SER A 510 6.77 10.14 -12.70
N LEU A 511 5.58 9.78 -12.21
CA LEU A 511 5.26 8.36 -11.95
C LEU A 511 4.94 7.62 -13.26
N THR A 512 5.68 6.57 -13.65
CA THR A 512 5.35 5.68 -14.79
C THR A 512 4.84 4.32 -14.34
N LEU A 513 3.53 4.23 -14.09
CA LEU A 513 2.91 2.95 -13.73
C LEU A 513 2.68 2.08 -14.98
N VAL A 514 3.57 1.09 -15.18
CA VAL A 514 3.41 0.03 -16.19
C VAL A 514 2.79 -1.19 -15.53
N ILE A 515 1.58 -1.55 -15.95
CA ILE A 515 0.89 -2.75 -15.46
C ILE A 515 0.77 -3.76 -16.59
N ASN A 516 1.44 -4.90 -16.42
CA ASN A 516 1.45 -6.01 -17.35
C ASN A 516 0.79 -7.24 -16.69
N ASP A 517 -0.25 -7.79 -17.33
CA ASP A 517 -0.98 -9.05 -17.04
C ASP A 517 -1.37 -9.35 -15.57
N GLY A 518 -2.67 -9.44 -15.28
CA GLY A 518 -3.21 -9.96 -14.01
C GLY A 518 -3.92 -8.93 -13.12
N GLU A 519 -4.27 -9.34 -11.89
CA GLU A 519 -4.83 -8.46 -10.86
C GLU A 519 -3.73 -7.63 -10.20
N ALA A 520 -3.55 -6.41 -10.70
CA ALA A 520 -2.42 -5.57 -10.33
C ALA A 520 -2.74 -4.55 -9.25
N ILE A 521 -3.96 -4.01 -9.21
CA ILE A 521 -4.38 -3.11 -8.13
C ILE A 521 -5.80 -3.50 -7.75
N THR A 522 -5.98 -4.05 -6.55
CA THR A 522 -7.28 -4.50 -6.05
C THR A 522 -7.56 -3.95 -4.67
N ALA A 523 -8.68 -3.26 -4.51
CA ALA A 523 -9.25 -2.86 -3.23
C ALA A 523 -10.72 -3.27 -3.25
N SER A 524 -10.99 -4.58 -3.29
CA SER A 524 -12.32 -5.14 -3.46
C SER A 524 -12.88 -5.75 -2.17
N GLY A 525 -14.16 -5.53 -1.90
CA GLY A 525 -14.88 -6.18 -0.81
C GLY A 525 -15.21 -7.62 -1.20
N LEU A 526 -14.66 -8.60 -0.49
CA LEU A 526 -14.80 -10.02 -0.88
C LEU A 526 -15.97 -10.73 -0.19
N ALA A 527 -16.48 -10.20 0.91
CA ALA A 527 -17.65 -10.73 1.62
C ALA A 527 -18.97 -10.35 0.94
N ASN A 528 -20.05 -11.09 1.21
CA ASN A 528 -21.39 -10.85 0.66
C ASN A 528 -22.00 -9.47 1.00
N ASN A 529 -21.32 -8.65 1.81
CA ASN A 529 -21.71 -7.30 2.17
C ASN A 529 -20.51 -6.34 2.19
N GLY A 530 -19.35 -6.77 1.69
CA GLY A 530 -18.13 -5.96 1.70
C GLY A 530 -18.17 -4.92 0.60
N ASN A 531 -17.97 -3.65 0.96
CA ASN A 531 -17.87 -2.55 0.01
C ASN A 531 -16.52 -2.57 -0.71
N GLY A 532 -16.51 -2.06 -1.95
CA GLY A 532 -15.28 -1.75 -2.66
C GLY A 532 -14.57 -0.57 -2.01
N GLY A 533 -13.24 -0.56 -2.11
CA GLY A 533 -12.36 0.41 -1.47
C GLY A 533 -12.14 1.67 -2.29
N PHE A 534 -11.09 2.41 -1.93
CA PHE A 534 -10.67 3.61 -2.65
C PHE A 534 -9.31 3.36 -3.32
N ILE A 535 -9.23 3.58 -4.64
CA ILE A 535 -8.00 3.52 -5.41
C ILE A 535 -7.75 4.89 -6.03
N TYR A 536 -6.61 5.49 -5.73
CA TYR A 536 -6.15 6.72 -6.36
C TYR A 536 -4.75 6.53 -6.92
N VAL A 537 -4.61 6.77 -8.21
CA VAL A 537 -3.37 6.67 -8.97
C VAL A 537 -3.06 8.03 -9.59
N ALA A 538 -1.89 8.61 -9.36
CA ALA A 538 -1.51 9.89 -9.96
C ALA A 538 -0.09 9.91 -10.57
N GLY A 539 0.03 10.15 -11.88
CA GLY A 539 1.30 10.09 -12.61
C GLY A 539 1.22 10.05 -14.14
N ALA A 540 2.37 9.97 -14.81
CA ALA A 540 2.49 9.59 -16.24
C ALA A 540 2.10 8.12 -16.45
N PHE A 541 0.83 7.85 -16.73
CA PHE A 541 0.32 6.47 -16.72
C PHE A 541 0.40 5.77 -18.09
N VAL A 542 1.00 4.56 -18.13
CA VAL A 542 1.09 3.70 -19.34
C VAL A 542 0.73 2.25 -18.96
N SER A 543 -0.55 1.90 -18.98
CA SER A 543 -0.98 0.49 -18.80
C SER A 543 -1.23 -0.16 -20.16
N SER A 544 -0.77 -1.41 -20.31
CA SER A 544 -0.99 -2.17 -21.55
C SER A 544 -1.90 -3.40 -21.38
N THR A 545 -2.14 -3.91 -20.16
CA THR A 545 -2.99 -5.13 -19.93
C THR A 545 -3.52 -5.34 -18.49
N GLY A 546 -3.22 -4.46 -17.53
CA GLY A 546 -3.55 -4.67 -16.10
C GLY A 546 -5.01 -4.50 -15.67
N ASN A 547 -5.41 -5.18 -14.58
CA ASN A 547 -6.69 -4.93 -13.92
C ASN A 547 -6.56 -3.98 -12.71
N ILE A 548 -7.42 -2.96 -12.64
CA ILE A 548 -7.63 -2.07 -11.48
C ILE A 548 -9.06 -2.28 -10.98
N ARG A 549 -9.24 -2.81 -9.76
CA ARG A 549 -10.56 -3.20 -9.26
C ARG A 549 -10.84 -2.69 -7.85
N ALA A 550 -11.90 -1.91 -7.71
CA ALA A 550 -12.53 -1.57 -6.44
C ALA A 550 -13.94 -2.18 -6.39
N ASP A 551 -14.06 -3.47 -6.70
CA ASP A 551 -15.36 -4.15 -6.77
C ASP A 551 -15.91 -4.48 -5.38
N ALA A 552 -17.22 -4.66 -5.28
CA ALA A 552 -17.90 -5.11 -4.07
C ALA A 552 -18.55 -6.48 -4.28
N ASN A 553 -18.86 -7.18 -3.18
CA ASN A 553 -19.52 -8.47 -3.24
C ASN A 553 -20.87 -8.49 -2.47
N GLY A 554 -21.78 -9.35 -2.92
CA GLY A 554 -23.20 -9.39 -2.54
C GLY A 554 -23.89 -8.01 -2.50
N SER A 555 -24.29 -7.54 -1.32
CA SER A 555 -24.98 -6.25 -1.14
C SER A 555 -24.06 -5.04 -0.99
N GLY A 556 -22.74 -5.21 -1.05
CA GLY A 556 -21.78 -4.12 -0.94
C GLY A 556 -21.83 -3.18 -2.14
N THR A 557 -21.46 -1.91 -1.93
CA THR A 557 -21.39 -0.89 -3.00
C THR A 557 -20.00 -0.88 -3.62
N GLY A 558 -19.92 -0.83 -4.96
CA GLY A 558 -18.66 -0.65 -5.66
C GLY A 558 -17.89 0.57 -5.17
N GLY A 559 -16.57 0.49 -5.16
CA GLY A 559 -15.68 1.48 -4.61
C GLY A 559 -15.45 2.70 -5.50
N ASN A 560 -14.32 3.36 -5.30
CA ASN A 560 -13.92 4.51 -6.11
C ASN A 560 -12.55 4.24 -6.75
N VAL A 561 -12.44 4.49 -8.05
CA VAL A 561 -11.18 4.44 -8.78
C VAL A 561 -10.93 5.80 -9.41
N THR A 562 -9.81 6.44 -9.08
CA THR A 562 -9.36 7.69 -9.70
C THR A 562 -7.98 7.50 -10.31
N ILE A 563 -7.82 7.85 -11.58
CA ILE A 563 -6.56 7.83 -12.31
C ILE A 563 -6.31 9.25 -12.83
N ASP A 564 -5.29 9.92 -12.29
CA ASP A 564 -4.93 11.29 -12.62
C ASP A 564 -3.60 11.33 -13.36
N GLN A 565 -3.58 11.90 -14.55
CA GLN A 565 -2.34 12.21 -15.25
C GLN A 565 -1.85 13.60 -14.86
N THR A 566 -0.67 13.65 -14.23
CA THR A 566 -0.04 14.90 -13.79
C THR A 566 1.06 15.39 -14.71
N ASP A 567 1.62 14.52 -15.56
CA ASP A 567 2.72 14.87 -16.47
C ASP A 567 2.21 15.51 -17.78
N LEU A 568 2.93 16.55 -18.22
CA LEU A 568 2.60 17.45 -19.33
C LEU A 568 3.05 16.95 -20.72
N GLY A 569 3.55 15.71 -20.84
CA GLY A 569 4.21 15.25 -22.08
C GLY A 569 3.48 14.20 -22.91
N ASP A 570 2.76 13.28 -22.26
CA ASP A 570 2.44 11.98 -22.87
C ASP A 570 0.94 11.67 -22.93
N VAL A 571 0.55 10.74 -23.80
CA VAL A 571 -0.83 10.19 -23.87
C VAL A 571 -0.99 9.12 -22.79
N MET A 572 -2.03 9.24 -21.96
CA MET A 572 -2.40 8.16 -21.04
C MET A 572 -2.85 6.95 -21.86
N THR A 573 -2.09 5.87 -21.81
CA THR A 573 -2.45 4.63 -22.53
C THR A 573 -3.08 3.66 -21.53
N LEU A 574 -4.34 3.29 -21.74
CA LEU A 574 -5.09 2.33 -20.94
C LEU A 574 -5.51 1.10 -21.75
N SER A 575 -5.00 0.96 -22.97
CA SER A 575 -5.34 -0.14 -23.88
C SER A 575 -5.15 -1.49 -23.16
N GLY A 576 -6.13 -2.39 -23.27
CA GLY A 576 -6.13 -3.73 -22.67
C GLY A 576 -6.47 -3.78 -21.19
N ALA A 577 -6.54 -2.64 -20.49
CA ALA A 577 -6.83 -2.61 -19.07
C ALA A 577 -8.31 -2.87 -18.76
N VAL A 578 -8.58 -3.50 -17.61
CA VAL A 578 -9.92 -3.56 -17.02
C VAL A 578 -9.95 -2.69 -15.77
N ILE A 579 -10.85 -1.71 -15.75
CA ILE A 579 -11.06 -0.81 -14.62
C ILE A 579 -12.46 -1.06 -14.09
N SER A 580 -12.59 -1.52 -12.85
CA SER A 580 -13.89 -1.84 -12.28
C SER A 580 -14.10 -1.27 -10.88
N ALA A 581 -15.34 -0.83 -10.66
CA ALA A 581 -15.90 -0.43 -9.39
C ALA A 581 -17.37 -0.92 -9.36
N SER A 582 -17.57 -2.21 -9.58
CA SER A 582 -18.88 -2.83 -9.73
C SER A 582 -19.33 -3.53 -8.45
N ALA A 583 -20.64 -3.60 -8.22
CA ALA A 583 -21.21 -4.52 -7.25
C ALA A 583 -21.34 -5.93 -7.85
N ALA A 584 -21.24 -6.96 -7.01
CA ALA A 584 -21.47 -8.33 -7.46
C ALA A 584 -22.90 -8.53 -7.95
N SER A 585 -23.07 -9.51 -8.83
CA SER A 585 -24.34 -9.78 -9.48
C SER A 585 -25.44 -10.27 -8.52
N ASP A 586 -25.10 -10.82 -7.34
CA ASP A 586 -26.00 -11.59 -6.48
C ASP A 586 -26.58 -10.89 -5.25
N GLY A 587 -26.51 -9.55 -5.19
CA GLY A 587 -27.09 -8.77 -4.08
C GLY A 587 -27.88 -7.55 -4.54
N SER A 588 -27.81 -6.48 -3.75
CA SER A 588 -28.47 -5.17 -3.97
C SER A 588 -27.48 -4.02 -4.02
N GLY A 589 -26.19 -4.34 -4.24
CA GLY A 589 -25.13 -3.35 -4.25
C GLY A 589 -25.25 -2.38 -5.41
N ASN A 590 -24.85 -1.13 -5.19
CA ASN A 590 -24.79 -0.11 -6.24
C ASN A 590 -23.42 -0.13 -6.93
N GLY A 591 -23.38 0.34 -8.19
CA GLY A 591 -22.12 0.63 -8.87
C GLY A 591 -21.38 1.77 -8.16
N GLY A 592 -20.05 1.71 -8.25
CA GLY A 592 -19.13 2.70 -7.71
C GLY A 592 -18.83 3.84 -8.69
N ASN A 593 -17.75 4.57 -8.43
CA ASN A 593 -17.31 5.69 -9.25
C ASN A 593 -15.94 5.43 -9.87
N ILE A 594 -15.79 5.75 -11.16
CA ILE A 594 -14.52 5.70 -11.87
C ILE A 594 -14.26 7.07 -12.48
N THR A 595 -13.12 7.67 -12.17
CA THR A 595 -12.67 8.95 -12.72
C THR A 595 -11.31 8.79 -13.38
N ILE A 596 -11.18 9.23 -14.61
CA ILE A 596 -9.94 9.21 -15.40
C ILE A 596 -9.69 10.63 -15.88
N ASN A 597 -8.63 11.26 -15.37
CA ASN A 597 -8.24 12.61 -15.71
C ASN A 597 -6.97 12.57 -16.57
N GLY A 598 -7.15 12.49 -17.89
CA GLY A 598 -6.06 12.71 -18.84
C GLY A 598 -5.72 14.19 -18.92
N MET A 599 -4.43 14.53 -19.01
CA MET A 599 -4.00 15.92 -19.20
C MET A 599 -4.03 16.34 -20.69
N TYR A 600 -3.80 15.38 -21.59
CA TYR A 600 -3.89 15.58 -23.05
C TYR A 600 -4.95 14.68 -23.69
N SER A 601 -4.78 13.37 -23.55
CA SER A 601 -5.78 12.38 -23.96
C SER A 601 -5.57 11.06 -23.22
N ALA A 602 -6.66 10.31 -23.03
CA ALA A 602 -6.65 8.93 -22.59
C ALA A 602 -7.07 8.02 -23.75
N ASP A 603 -6.19 7.12 -24.20
CA ASP A 603 -6.52 6.07 -25.19
C ASP A 603 -7.25 4.92 -24.49
N LEU A 604 -8.55 4.82 -24.79
CA LEU A 604 -9.46 3.80 -24.25
C LEU A 604 -9.85 2.70 -25.27
N SER A 605 -9.15 2.62 -26.41
CA SER A 605 -9.52 1.80 -27.58
C SER A 605 -9.86 0.33 -27.27
N THR A 606 -9.17 -0.29 -26.31
CA THR A 606 -9.45 -1.67 -25.87
C THR A 606 -9.65 -1.79 -24.36
N THR A 607 -9.84 -0.65 -23.67
CA THR A 607 -10.08 -0.60 -22.23
C THR A 607 -11.51 -1.00 -21.92
N LEU A 608 -11.69 -1.77 -20.84
CA LEU A 608 -12.98 -2.17 -20.32
C LEU A 608 -13.25 -1.52 -18.97
N ILE A 609 -14.20 -0.59 -18.91
CA ILE A 609 -14.57 0.17 -17.72
C ILE A 609 -15.94 -0.33 -17.21
N LYS A 610 -16.02 -0.75 -15.95
CA LYS A 610 -17.24 -1.31 -15.34
C LYS A 610 -17.56 -0.66 -14.00
N ALA A 611 -18.64 0.10 -13.94
CA ALA A 611 -19.23 0.60 -12.70
C ALA A 611 -20.69 0.10 -12.60
N LEU A 612 -20.85 -1.23 -12.57
CA LEU A 612 -22.17 -1.88 -12.63
C LEU A 612 -22.82 -1.97 -11.25
N GLY A 613 -24.14 -1.77 -11.21
CA GLY A 613 -24.97 -2.21 -10.08
C GLY A 613 -25.24 -3.72 -10.11
N SER A 614 -25.70 -4.26 -9.00
CA SER A 614 -26.13 -5.66 -8.93
C SER A 614 -27.31 -5.93 -9.87
N SER A 615 -27.38 -7.09 -10.53
CA SER A 615 -28.33 -7.38 -11.62
C SER A 615 -29.38 -8.47 -11.32
N ASN A 616 -29.45 -8.99 -10.09
CA ASN A 616 -30.31 -10.12 -9.72
C ASN A 616 -31.67 -9.74 -9.07
N GLY A 617 -32.31 -8.65 -9.49
CA GLY A 617 -33.69 -8.35 -9.09
C GLY A 617 -33.85 -7.57 -7.78
N ASN A 618 -32.77 -7.09 -7.17
CA ASN A 618 -32.80 -6.44 -5.84
C ASN A 618 -32.55 -4.92 -5.86
N GLY A 619 -32.61 -4.27 -7.03
CA GLY A 619 -32.61 -2.80 -7.12
C GLY A 619 -31.26 -2.12 -6.98
N GLY A 620 -30.16 -2.79 -7.33
CA GLY A 620 -28.84 -2.16 -7.37
C GLY A 620 -28.82 -1.03 -8.41
N LEU A 621 -28.48 0.19 -7.97
CA LEU A 621 -28.31 1.34 -8.87
C LEU A 621 -27.03 1.19 -9.68
N GLY A 622 -26.99 1.81 -10.86
CA GLY A 622 -25.78 1.90 -11.66
C GLY A 622 -24.67 2.73 -11.00
N GLY A 623 -23.52 2.81 -11.66
CA GLY A 623 -22.36 3.60 -11.23
C GLY A 623 -22.09 4.82 -12.11
N THR A 624 -20.99 5.52 -11.83
CA THR A 624 -20.58 6.72 -12.56
C THR A 624 -19.20 6.54 -13.15
N VAL A 625 -19.04 6.90 -14.43
CA VAL A 625 -17.74 6.95 -15.12
C VAL A 625 -17.50 8.36 -15.62
N ILE A 626 -16.37 8.96 -15.27
CA ILE A 626 -15.92 10.28 -15.74
C ILE A 626 -14.59 10.11 -16.43
N VAL A 627 -14.48 10.54 -17.68
CA VAL A 627 -13.22 10.59 -18.43
C VAL A 627 -13.05 11.98 -19.00
N ASN A 628 -12.07 12.71 -18.46
CA ASN A 628 -11.65 13.99 -18.99
C ASN A 628 -10.61 13.76 -20.09
N LEU A 629 -10.87 14.29 -21.28
CA LEU A 629 -10.05 14.12 -22.48
C LEU A 629 -9.98 12.66 -22.98
N ALA A 630 -11.12 12.00 -23.09
CA ALA A 630 -11.27 10.68 -23.70
C ALA A 630 -10.96 10.72 -25.21
N GLY A 631 -10.12 9.79 -25.69
CA GLY A 631 -9.85 9.57 -27.11
C GLY A 631 -9.84 8.08 -27.48
N GLY A 632 -10.15 7.77 -28.73
CA GLY A 632 -9.84 6.47 -29.32
C GLY A 632 -8.40 6.41 -29.82
N SER A 633 -7.97 5.26 -30.35
CA SER A 633 -6.65 5.11 -30.97
C SER A 633 -6.62 5.89 -32.29
N GLY A 634 -6.02 7.08 -32.30
CA GLY A 634 -5.87 7.89 -33.51
C GLY A 634 -7.14 8.68 -33.88
N THR A 635 -7.66 8.46 -35.09
CA THR A 635 -8.85 9.16 -35.62
C THR A 635 -10.17 8.42 -35.36
N ASP A 636 -10.11 7.21 -34.83
CA ASP A 636 -11.30 6.39 -34.63
C ASP A 636 -12.05 6.81 -33.36
N PRO A 637 -13.38 6.99 -33.43
CA PRO A 637 -14.18 7.37 -32.28
C PRO A 637 -14.17 6.29 -31.19
N LEU A 638 -14.29 6.72 -29.93
CA LEU A 638 -14.45 5.81 -28.81
C LEU A 638 -15.77 5.03 -28.94
N ASN A 639 -15.69 3.69 -28.99
CA ASN A 639 -16.87 2.84 -28.93
C ASN A 639 -17.35 2.70 -27.48
N VAL A 640 -18.03 3.75 -26.98
CA VAL A 640 -18.50 3.84 -25.59
C VAL A 640 -19.30 2.60 -25.17
N ASN A 641 -20.16 2.08 -26.06
CA ASN A 641 -21.03 0.93 -25.77
C ASN A 641 -20.30 -0.42 -25.67
N ALA A 642 -19.08 -0.50 -26.21
CA ALA A 642 -18.22 -1.69 -26.10
C ALA A 642 -17.22 -1.59 -24.94
N SER A 643 -16.89 -0.36 -24.52
CA SER A 643 -15.83 -0.09 -23.55
C SER A 643 -16.34 0.27 -22.16
N ILE A 644 -17.52 0.90 -22.02
CA ILE A 644 -17.98 1.47 -20.74
C ILE A 644 -19.34 0.89 -20.36
N PHE A 645 -19.42 0.32 -19.16
CA PHE A 645 -20.62 -0.34 -18.62
C PHE A 645 -20.95 0.22 -17.24
N VAL A 646 -22.13 0.83 -17.08
CA VAL A 646 -22.54 1.50 -15.83
C VAL A 646 -23.93 1.10 -15.32
N SER A 647 -24.62 0.19 -16.03
CA SER A 647 -26.02 -0.15 -15.78
C SER A 647 -26.26 -0.71 -14.37
N GLY A 648 -27.43 -0.42 -13.80
CA GLY A 648 -27.97 -1.10 -12.63
C GLY A 648 -28.91 -2.25 -13.02
N ASP A 649 -29.75 -2.68 -12.07
CA ASP A 649 -30.77 -3.71 -12.30
C ASP A 649 -31.98 -3.17 -13.08
N THR A 650 -31.82 -2.98 -14.38
CA THR A 650 -32.87 -2.44 -15.27
C THR A 650 -34.25 -3.09 -15.11
N ALA A 651 -34.31 -4.37 -14.69
CA ALA A 651 -35.56 -5.08 -14.44
C ALA A 651 -36.32 -4.52 -13.23
N SER A 652 -35.63 -4.21 -12.14
CA SER A 652 -36.25 -3.72 -10.89
C SER A 652 -36.29 -2.19 -10.77
N LEU A 653 -35.33 -1.47 -11.38
CA LEU A 653 -35.23 -0.01 -11.30
C LEU A 653 -36.45 0.72 -11.87
N SER A 654 -36.99 1.73 -11.20
CA SER A 654 -38.05 2.59 -11.73
C SER A 654 -37.56 3.43 -12.92
N THR A 655 -38.49 4.03 -13.68
CA THR A 655 -38.14 4.96 -14.79
C THR A 655 -37.51 6.27 -14.31
N THR A 656 -37.42 6.48 -13.00
CA THR A 656 -36.79 7.66 -12.37
C THR A 656 -35.56 7.31 -11.55
N ASP A 657 -35.20 6.02 -11.47
CA ASP A 657 -34.04 5.59 -10.71
C ASP A 657 -32.75 5.79 -11.52
N PHE A 658 -31.64 5.97 -10.81
CA PHE A 658 -30.32 6.10 -11.41
C PHE A 658 -29.84 4.75 -11.95
N ASP A 659 -29.80 4.61 -13.28
CA ASP A 659 -29.31 3.41 -13.94
C ASP A 659 -27.82 3.50 -14.29
N GLY A 660 -27.20 4.66 -14.13
CA GLY A 660 -25.77 4.88 -14.36
C GLY A 660 -25.49 6.14 -15.19
N SER A 661 -24.27 6.67 -15.11
CA SER A 661 -23.89 7.84 -15.89
C SER A 661 -22.47 7.76 -16.45
N ILE A 662 -22.27 8.40 -17.60
CA ILE A 662 -20.98 8.54 -18.25
C ILE A 662 -20.77 10.03 -18.55
N SER A 663 -19.64 10.58 -18.14
CA SER A 663 -19.20 11.92 -18.50
C SER A 663 -17.92 11.85 -19.30
N LEU A 664 -17.98 12.18 -20.59
CA LEU A 664 -16.82 12.21 -21.48
C LEU A 664 -16.59 13.64 -21.95
N ASN A 665 -15.36 14.13 -21.83
CA ASN A 665 -14.95 15.43 -22.38
C ASN A 665 -15.84 16.62 -21.95
N GLY A 666 -16.36 16.57 -20.72
CA GLY A 666 -17.25 17.60 -20.16
C GLY A 666 -18.73 17.45 -20.51
N THR A 667 -19.12 16.45 -21.31
CA THR A 667 -20.54 16.13 -21.60
C THR A 667 -20.97 14.92 -20.77
N THR A 668 -21.99 15.10 -19.93
CA THR A 668 -22.55 14.00 -19.10
C THR A 668 -23.84 13.46 -19.72
N CYS A 669 -23.87 12.15 -19.92
CA CYS A 669 -25.04 11.39 -20.32
C CYS A 669 -25.45 10.47 -19.16
N GLN A 670 -26.72 10.47 -18.80
CA GLN A 670 -27.28 9.55 -17.82
C GLN A 670 -28.19 8.52 -18.49
N GLN A 671 -28.07 7.27 -18.07
CA GLN A 671 -28.89 6.17 -18.54
C GLN A 671 -30.22 6.14 -17.77
N TRP A 672 -31.31 5.91 -18.49
CA TRP A 672 -32.66 5.84 -17.94
C TRP A 672 -33.42 4.64 -18.46
N VAL A 673 -34.19 4.00 -17.57
CA VAL A 673 -34.99 2.80 -17.88
C VAL A 673 -36.31 3.17 -18.55
N THR A 674 -36.69 2.45 -19.62
CA THR A 674 -37.94 2.70 -20.36
C THR A 674 -39.10 1.76 -19.97
N LYS A 675 -38.78 0.65 -19.28
CA LYS A 675 -39.68 -0.49 -19.03
C LYS A 675 -40.27 -1.12 -20.31
N LYS A 676 -39.56 -1.01 -21.44
CA LYS A 676 -39.84 -1.76 -22.67
C LYS A 676 -38.86 -2.92 -22.84
N ALA A 677 -39.28 -3.92 -23.63
CA ALA A 677 -38.40 -5.03 -24.00
C ALA A 677 -37.21 -4.55 -24.85
N TRP A 678 -37.43 -3.51 -25.66
CA TRP A 678 -36.40 -2.73 -26.32
C TRP A 678 -36.95 -1.33 -26.70
N PRO A 679 -36.15 -0.27 -26.63
CA PRO A 679 -34.85 -0.24 -25.95
C PRO A 679 -35.11 -0.35 -24.45
N ALA A 680 -34.35 -1.18 -23.73
CA ALA A 680 -34.54 -1.33 -22.27
C ALA A 680 -34.19 -0.02 -21.54
N THR A 681 -33.23 0.72 -22.09
CA THR A 681 -32.67 1.95 -21.58
C THR A 681 -32.42 2.95 -22.71
N TYR A 682 -32.23 4.22 -22.39
CA TYR A 682 -31.70 5.24 -23.30
C TYR A 682 -30.77 6.20 -22.56
N TRP A 683 -29.98 6.97 -23.31
CA TRP A 683 -29.07 7.97 -22.77
C TRP A 683 -29.62 9.38 -22.96
N ASP A 684 -29.76 10.11 -21.85
CA ASP A 684 -30.10 11.53 -21.84
C ASP A 684 -28.86 12.36 -21.49
N CYS A 685 -28.37 13.12 -22.45
CA CYS A 685 -27.24 14.02 -22.31
C CYS A 685 -27.66 15.50 -22.26
N VAL A 686 -28.97 15.77 -22.23
CA VAL A 686 -29.54 17.13 -22.17
C VAL A 686 -29.92 17.48 -20.74
N ASN A 687 -30.65 16.56 -20.10
CA ASN A 687 -31.12 16.70 -18.73
C ASN A 687 -30.66 15.49 -17.91
N PRO A 688 -29.34 15.24 -17.79
CA PRO A 688 -28.84 14.01 -17.18
C PRO A 688 -29.35 13.81 -15.75
N THR A 689 -29.66 14.87 -15.00
CA THR A 689 -30.17 14.78 -13.62
C THR A 689 -31.70 14.69 -13.51
N SER A 690 -32.46 14.75 -14.62
CA SER A 690 -33.92 14.75 -14.59
C SER A 690 -34.55 14.06 -15.82
N PRO A 691 -35.11 12.85 -15.68
CA PRO A 691 -35.71 12.10 -16.80
C PRO A 691 -37.07 12.66 -17.23
N THR A 692 -37.60 13.61 -16.47
CA THR A 692 -38.95 14.16 -16.64
C THR A 692 -38.97 15.40 -17.54
N LEU A 693 -37.83 16.04 -17.75
CA LEU A 693 -37.73 17.20 -18.63
C LEU A 693 -37.66 16.74 -20.08
N THR A 694 -38.37 17.43 -20.97
CA THR A 694 -38.31 17.13 -22.40
C THR A 694 -36.92 17.43 -22.96
N PRO A 695 -36.37 16.56 -23.82
CA PRO A 695 -36.97 15.31 -24.31
C PRO A 695 -36.95 14.24 -23.23
N ASN A 696 -38.07 13.54 -23.04
CA ASN A 696 -38.22 12.60 -21.93
C ASN A 696 -38.42 11.16 -22.42
N ALA A 697 -38.43 10.21 -21.49
CA ALA A 697 -38.59 8.78 -21.78
C ALA A 697 -39.82 8.47 -22.66
N ALA A 698 -40.87 9.30 -22.66
CA ALA A 698 -42.07 9.08 -23.47
C ALA A 698 -41.79 9.21 -24.97
N ASP A 699 -40.88 10.10 -25.39
CA ASP A 699 -40.51 10.27 -26.80
C ASP A 699 -39.78 9.04 -27.35
N VAL A 700 -38.84 8.52 -26.56
CA VAL A 700 -38.11 7.28 -26.87
C VAL A 700 -39.05 6.09 -26.91
N VAL A 701 -39.94 5.97 -25.92
CA VAL A 701 -40.94 4.90 -25.86
C VAL A 701 -41.92 4.98 -27.03
N ALA A 702 -42.33 6.17 -27.45
CA ALA A 702 -43.20 6.36 -28.61
C ALA A 702 -42.52 5.92 -29.91
N ALA A 703 -41.25 6.31 -30.12
CA ALA A 703 -40.46 5.88 -31.27
C ALA A 703 -40.30 4.35 -31.31
N ALA A 704 -39.93 3.75 -30.17
CA ALA A 704 -39.77 2.31 -30.05
C ALA A 704 -41.08 1.54 -30.27
N SER A 705 -42.21 2.10 -29.84
CA SER A 705 -43.54 1.48 -30.03
C SER A 705 -44.03 1.58 -31.47
N ALA A 706 -43.51 2.52 -32.26
CA ALA A 706 -43.81 2.65 -33.69
C ALA A 706 -43.04 1.61 -34.54
N LEU A 707 -41.93 1.07 -34.03
CA LEU A 707 -41.22 -0.03 -34.68
C LEU A 707 -42.03 -1.33 -34.56
N GLN A 708 -42.12 -2.08 -35.66
CA GLN A 708 -42.68 -3.43 -35.59
C GLN A 708 -41.83 -4.27 -34.62
N SER A 709 -42.50 -5.00 -33.73
CA SER A 709 -41.86 -5.87 -32.73
C SER A 709 -40.89 -6.88 -33.33
N THR A 710 -41.10 -7.23 -34.60
CA THR A 710 -40.11 -7.96 -35.38
C THR A 710 -38.79 -7.19 -35.35
N LEU A 711 -38.69 -5.98 -35.90
CA LEU A 711 -37.45 -5.19 -36.04
C LEU A 711 -36.65 -4.94 -34.75
N THR A 712 -37.19 -5.31 -33.59
CA THR A 712 -36.55 -5.19 -32.28
C THR A 712 -36.17 -6.52 -31.59
N THR A 713 -36.70 -7.71 -31.96
CA THR A 713 -36.54 -8.95 -31.15
C THR A 713 -36.14 -10.28 -31.84
N ASN A 714 -35.69 -10.31 -33.11
CA ASN A 714 -35.07 -11.52 -33.74
C ASN A 714 -33.56 -11.35 -33.92
N PRO A 715 -32.82 -12.47 -34.07
CA PRO A 715 -31.44 -12.52 -34.55
C PRO A 715 -31.16 -11.52 -35.69
N GLY A 716 -30.16 -10.65 -35.49
CA GLY A 716 -29.70 -9.68 -36.49
C GLY A 716 -30.49 -8.37 -36.51
N ARG A 717 -30.95 -7.88 -35.35
CA ARG A 717 -31.75 -6.64 -35.22
C ARG A 717 -31.14 -5.68 -34.19
N LEU A 718 -31.78 -4.52 -33.98
CA LEU A 718 -31.25 -3.43 -33.12
C LEU A 718 -30.82 -3.89 -31.72
N LYS A 719 -31.57 -4.81 -31.10
CA LYS A 719 -31.22 -5.39 -29.80
C LYS A 719 -29.94 -6.24 -29.85
N ASP A 720 -29.83 -7.13 -30.82
CA ASP A 720 -28.69 -8.07 -30.92
C ASP A 720 -27.41 -7.37 -31.39
N ALA A 721 -27.57 -6.26 -32.13
CA ALA A 721 -26.49 -5.37 -32.51
C ALA A 721 -26.06 -4.42 -31.38
N ASN A 722 -26.66 -4.54 -30.18
CA ASN A 722 -26.42 -3.65 -29.04
C ASN A 722 -26.56 -2.15 -29.39
N HIS A 723 -27.53 -1.80 -30.23
CA HIS A 723 -27.72 -0.41 -30.66
C HIS A 723 -28.39 0.41 -29.56
N GLN A 724 -27.81 1.57 -29.24
CA GLN A 724 -28.23 2.44 -28.14
C GLN A 724 -28.71 3.81 -28.67
N ILE A 725 -29.67 4.40 -27.98
CA ILE A 725 -30.25 5.71 -28.33
C ILE A 725 -29.68 6.77 -27.39
N TYR A 726 -29.17 7.86 -27.98
CA TYR A 726 -28.62 9.02 -27.26
C TYR A 726 -29.37 10.29 -27.63
N ILE A 727 -29.61 11.14 -26.64
CA ILE A 727 -30.26 12.43 -26.83
C ILE A 727 -29.28 13.53 -26.41
N PHE A 728 -28.90 14.41 -27.33
CA PHE A 728 -27.97 15.51 -27.10
C PHE A 728 -28.62 16.87 -27.30
N ALA A 729 -28.04 17.91 -26.70
CA ALA A 729 -28.55 19.27 -26.84
C ALA A 729 -28.41 19.75 -28.29
N ASN A 730 -27.28 19.43 -28.92
CA ASN A 730 -26.92 19.80 -30.29
C ASN A 730 -25.78 18.88 -30.80
N PRO A 731 -25.42 18.94 -32.11
CA PRO A 731 -24.32 18.15 -32.67
C PRO A 731 -22.95 18.37 -31.98
N ALA A 732 -22.69 19.58 -31.45
CA ALA A 732 -21.42 19.88 -30.80
C ALA A 732 -21.24 19.11 -29.47
N ALA A 733 -22.32 18.94 -28.69
CA ALA A 733 -22.29 18.13 -27.47
C ALA A 733 -22.01 16.65 -27.77
N MET A 734 -22.59 16.12 -28.85
CA MET A 734 -22.31 14.76 -29.31
C MET A 734 -20.85 14.60 -29.77
N ASN A 735 -20.33 15.56 -30.55
CA ASN A 735 -18.94 15.56 -30.99
C ASN A 735 -17.96 15.62 -29.81
N SER A 736 -18.27 16.44 -28.79
CA SER A 736 -17.51 16.48 -27.54
C SER A 736 -17.52 15.11 -26.86
N PHE A 737 -18.69 14.49 -26.67
CA PHE A 737 -18.83 13.21 -25.97
C PHE A 737 -18.08 12.05 -26.64
N PHE A 738 -18.24 11.86 -27.94
CA PHE A 738 -17.59 10.75 -28.67
C PHE A 738 -16.17 11.08 -29.16
N GLY A 739 -15.71 12.33 -29.02
CA GLY A 739 -14.41 12.77 -29.51
C GLY A 739 -14.34 12.83 -31.05
N THR A 740 -15.47 13.02 -31.73
CA THR A 740 -15.55 12.98 -33.19
C THR A 740 -15.37 14.36 -33.82
N GLY A 741 -14.52 14.45 -34.85
CA GLY A 741 -14.37 15.66 -35.69
C GLY A 741 -15.42 15.78 -36.79
N LEU A 742 -16.64 15.30 -36.57
CA LEU A 742 -17.66 15.25 -37.63
C LEU A 742 -18.23 16.64 -37.91
N SER A 743 -18.47 16.92 -39.20
CA SER A 743 -19.04 18.20 -39.61
C SER A 743 -20.43 18.36 -38.98
N PRO A 744 -20.68 19.42 -38.20
CA PRO A 744 -21.94 19.65 -37.48
C PRO A 744 -23.09 20.08 -38.41
N ASP A 745 -23.11 19.60 -39.65
CA ASP A 745 -24.05 20.03 -40.68
C ASP A 745 -25.47 19.72 -40.24
N GLU A 746 -26.32 20.78 -40.16
CA GLU A 746 -27.80 20.90 -40.13
C GLU A 746 -28.70 19.75 -39.61
N ALA A 747 -28.14 18.73 -39.00
CA ALA A 747 -28.80 17.47 -38.79
C ALA A 747 -29.61 17.56 -37.50
N VAL A 748 -30.73 16.84 -37.51
CA VAL A 748 -31.64 16.71 -36.38
C VAL A 748 -31.38 15.42 -35.59
N GLY A 749 -30.62 14.49 -36.20
CA GLY A 749 -30.08 13.29 -35.60
C GLY A 749 -28.89 12.78 -36.43
N GLN A 750 -28.20 11.77 -35.90
CA GLN A 750 -27.11 11.10 -36.59
C GLN A 750 -26.94 9.66 -36.11
N THR A 751 -26.73 8.76 -37.05
CA THR A 751 -26.43 7.35 -36.76
C THR A 751 -24.94 7.08 -36.95
N PHE A 752 -24.35 6.38 -35.97
CA PHE A 752 -22.96 5.94 -35.94
C PHE A 752 -22.90 4.43 -35.87
N PRO A 753 -22.94 3.74 -37.01
CA PRO A 753 -23.03 2.31 -36.99
C PRO A 753 -21.82 1.57 -36.39
N PRO A 754 -20.55 2.01 -36.58
CA PRO A 754 -19.41 1.37 -35.93
C PRO A 754 -19.43 1.43 -34.40
N ALA A 755 -20.09 2.44 -33.82
CA ALA A 755 -20.26 2.61 -32.38
C ALA A 755 -21.62 2.09 -31.86
N HIS A 756 -22.47 1.60 -32.77
CA HIS A 756 -23.84 1.18 -32.48
C HIS A 756 -24.68 2.28 -31.78
N VAL A 757 -24.57 3.52 -32.25
CA VAL A 757 -25.25 4.69 -31.67
C VAL A 757 -26.25 5.30 -32.66
N GLY A 758 -27.45 5.60 -32.18
CA GLY A 758 -28.40 6.50 -32.82
C GLY A 758 -28.56 7.74 -31.94
N ALA A 759 -28.00 8.87 -32.38
CA ALA A 759 -28.02 10.14 -31.65
C ALA A 759 -29.10 11.07 -32.22
N VAL A 760 -29.83 11.76 -31.36
CA VAL A 760 -30.82 12.78 -31.76
C VAL A 760 -30.57 14.09 -31.03
N PHE A 761 -30.93 15.21 -31.65
CA PHE A 761 -30.62 16.53 -31.15
C PHE A 761 -31.89 17.30 -30.77
N VAL A 762 -31.83 18.07 -29.68
CA VAL A 762 -32.92 18.97 -29.25
C VAL A 762 -32.91 20.28 -30.02
N GLN A 763 -31.73 20.71 -30.42
CA GLN A 763 -31.49 21.83 -31.32
C GLN A 763 -30.71 21.31 -32.51
N ASP A 764 -31.20 21.61 -33.72
CA ASP A 764 -30.43 21.36 -34.93
C ASP A 764 -29.17 22.26 -34.97
N GLY A 765 -28.31 22.08 -35.96
CA GLY A 765 -27.12 22.91 -36.16
C GLY A 765 -27.39 24.43 -36.27
N PHE A 766 -28.65 24.85 -36.41
CA PHE A 766 -29.08 26.25 -36.49
C PHE A 766 -29.79 26.78 -35.24
N GLY A 767 -30.00 25.96 -34.23
CA GLY A 767 -30.70 26.34 -33.00
C GLY A 767 -32.23 26.23 -33.07
N ASN A 768 -32.80 25.55 -34.07
CA ASN A 768 -34.25 25.31 -34.12
C ASN A 768 -34.66 24.26 -33.08
N THR A 769 -35.69 24.56 -32.28
CA THR A 769 -36.11 23.77 -31.11
C THR A 769 -37.42 22.98 -31.29
N ASN A 770 -38.05 23.03 -32.47
CA ASN A 770 -39.35 22.39 -32.76
C ASN A 770 -39.18 21.08 -33.56
N MET A 771 -38.54 20.08 -32.96
CA MET A 771 -38.33 18.78 -33.62
C MET A 771 -39.24 17.70 -33.03
N TYR A 772 -39.87 16.91 -33.91
CA TYR A 772 -40.64 15.73 -33.52
C TYR A 772 -39.68 14.62 -33.07
N MET A 773 -39.21 14.68 -31.82
CA MET A 773 -38.14 13.82 -31.29
C MET A 773 -38.36 12.32 -31.57
N SER A 774 -39.59 11.82 -31.37
CA SER A 774 -39.91 10.42 -31.64
C SER A 774 -39.79 10.02 -33.12
N GLN A 775 -40.07 10.93 -34.06
CA GLN A 775 -39.90 10.70 -35.50
C GLN A 775 -38.42 10.72 -35.88
N THR A 776 -37.66 11.64 -35.30
CA THR A 776 -36.21 11.70 -35.52
C THR A 776 -35.52 10.45 -34.98
N ILE A 777 -35.87 9.99 -33.78
CA ILE A 777 -35.36 8.72 -33.23
C ILE A 777 -35.68 7.58 -34.21
N LEU A 778 -36.91 7.48 -34.71
CA LEU A 778 -37.29 6.44 -35.66
C LEU A 778 -36.48 6.52 -36.97
N HIS A 779 -36.21 7.72 -37.46
CA HIS A 779 -35.39 7.97 -38.66
C HIS A 779 -33.96 7.44 -38.47
N GLU A 780 -33.31 7.80 -37.37
CA GLU A 780 -31.95 7.33 -37.07
C GLU A 780 -31.90 5.81 -36.85
N LEU A 781 -32.90 5.24 -36.17
CA LEU A 781 -33.01 3.78 -36.05
C LEU A 781 -33.18 3.08 -37.41
N GLY A 782 -33.78 3.76 -38.40
CA GLY A 782 -33.82 3.30 -39.78
C GLY A 782 -32.43 3.16 -40.40
N HIS A 783 -31.59 4.19 -40.27
CA HIS A 783 -30.20 4.14 -40.72
C HIS A 783 -29.39 3.06 -39.99
N ALA A 784 -29.66 2.84 -38.70
CA ALA A 784 -29.01 1.76 -37.95
C ALA A 784 -29.39 0.39 -38.50
N LEU A 785 -30.67 0.18 -38.84
CA LEU A 785 -31.15 -1.05 -39.46
C LEU A 785 -30.54 -1.27 -40.86
N ASP A 786 -30.43 -0.20 -41.67
CA ASP A 786 -29.78 -0.26 -42.98
C ASP A 786 -28.33 -0.76 -42.86
N TYR A 787 -27.62 -0.33 -41.82
CA TYR A 787 -26.27 -0.82 -41.56
C TYR A 787 -26.24 -2.27 -41.05
N ILE A 788 -27.09 -2.61 -40.08
CA ILE A 788 -27.13 -3.95 -39.45
C ILE A 788 -27.47 -5.03 -40.48
N TRP A 789 -28.41 -4.76 -41.38
CA TRP A 789 -28.78 -5.70 -42.43
C TRP A 789 -27.81 -5.65 -43.61
N GLY A 790 -27.05 -4.56 -43.74
CA GLY A 790 -26.25 -4.27 -44.91
C GLY A 790 -27.09 -3.55 -45.96
N ASN A 791 -26.42 -3.06 -46.99
CA ASN A 791 -27.07 -2.23 -48.01
C ASN A 791 -28.32 -2.96 -48.57
N PRO A 792 -29.53 -2.39 -48.43
CA PRO A 792 -30.75 -3.03 -48.94
C PRO A 792 -30.68 -3.31 -50.45
N TYR A 793 -29.85 -2.56 -51.21
CA TYR A 793 -29.54 -2.83 -52.62
C TYR A 793 -28.86 -4.19 -52.86
N SER A 794 -28.07 -4.71 -51.91
CA SER A 794 -27.36 -5.98 -52.09
C SER A 794 -28.12 -7.20 -51.54
N LEU A 795 -29.11 -6.99 -50.67
CA LEU A 795 -29.89 -8.05 -50.03
C LEU A 795 -31.12 -8.48 -50.83
N ILE A 796 -31.68 -7.58 -51.63
CA ILE A 796 -32.86 -7.84 -52.44
C ILE A 796 -32.40 -8.12 -53.87
N SER A 797 -32.16 -9.39 -54.20
CA SER A 797 -31.87 -9.81 -55.56
C SER A 797 -33.09 -9.52 -56.46
N GLY A 798 -33.03 -8.47 -57.28
CA GLY A 798 -34.09 -8.15 -58.24
C GLY A 798 -34.35 -6.66 -58.48
N GLY A 799 -33.73 -5.75 -57.71
CA GLY A 799 -33.95 -4.32 -57.87
C GLY A 799 -35.29 -3.83 -57.32
N ASP A 800 -36.01 -4.62 -56.51
CA ASP A 800 -37.34 -4.23 -56.00
C ASP A 800 -37.30 -2.98 -55.09
N TRP A 801 -36.22 -2.78 -54.32
CA TRP A 801 -36.04 -1.53 -53.57
C TRP A 801 -35.82 -0.35 -54.51
N GLU A 802 -34.98 -0.53 -55.53
CA GLU A 802 -34.69 0.50 -56.54
C GLU A 802 -35.92 0.81 -57.38
N ASN A 803 -36.72 -0.20 -57.74
CA ASN A 803 -38.01 -0.04 -58.41
C ASN A 803 -39.01 0.68 -57.52
N ALA A 804 -39.14 0.32 -56.24
CA ALA A 804 -40.01 1.03 -55.30
C ALA A 804 -39.56 2.49 -55.08
N TYR A 805 -38.26 2.72 -54.90
CA TYR A 805 -37.69 4.07 -54.80
C TYR A 805 -37.88 4.87 -56.09
N ASN A 806 -37.68 4.26 -57.26
CA ASN A 806 -37.87 4.92 -58.55
C ASN A 806 -39.34 5.19 -58.84
N ASP A 807 -40.25 4.30 -58.45
CA ASP A 807 -41.69 4.47 -58.57
C ASP A 807 -42.19 5.63 -57.67
N ASP A 808 -41.60 5.81 -56.49
CA ASP A 808 -41.99 6.86 -55.52
C ASP A 808 -41.28 8.22 -55.75
N VAL A 809 -40.01 8.21 -56.19
CA VAL A 809 -39.15 9.42 -56.28
C VAL A 809 -38.90 9.86 -57.73
N ILE A 810 -38.68 8.93 -58.66
CA ILE A 810 -38.33 9.24 -60.06
C ILE A 810 -39.55 9.35 -60.97
N SER A 811 -40.69 8.78 -60.57
CA SER A 811 -41.95 8.90 -61.31
C SER A 811 -42.95 9.83 -60.60
N PRO A 812 -42.73 11.16 -60.53
CA PRO A 812 -43.81 12.10 -60.29
C PRO A 812 -44.62 12.24 -61.59
N ALA A 813 -45.10 11.14 -62.14
CA ALA A 813 -46.24 11.21 -63.02
C ALA A 813 -47.45 11.54 -62.14
N LEU A 814 -47.61 12.82 -61.82
CA LEU A 814 -48.95 13.38 -61.62
C LEU A 814 -49.82 12.75 -62.72
N PRO A 815 -50.95 12.10 -62.39
CA PRO A 815 -51.80 11.48 -63.40
C PRO A 815 -52.34 12.57 -64.32
N GLY A 816 -51.59 12.83 -65.40
CA GLY A 816 -51.99 13.71 -66.48
C GLY A 816 -53.15 13.06 -67.21
N SER A 817 -54.37 13.50 -66.89
CA SER A 817 -55.54 13.48 -67.79
C SER A 817 -55.86 12.16 -68.53
N GLY A 818 -55.43 11.02 -68.02
CA GLY A 818 -55.87 9.71 -68.51
C GLY A 818 -57.13 9.32 -67.75
N THR A 819 -58.25 9.18 -68.44
CA THR A 819 -59.49 8.61 -67.91
C THR A 819 -59.21 7.26 -67.22
N ILE A 820 -59.18 7.25 -65.89
CA ILE A 820 -59.18 6.02 -65.09
C ILE A 820 -60.61 5.47 -65.12
N ASN A 821 -60.84 4.50 -66.00
CA ASN A 821 -61.96 3.57 -65.90
C ASN A 821 -61.46 2.30 -65.22
N ASP A 822 -61.15 2.36 -63.92
CA ASP A 822 -61.22 1.18 -63.06
C ASP A 822 -61.28 1.57 -61.59
N VAL A 823 -62.26 1.02 -60.88
CA VAL A 823 -62.58 1.31 -59.49
C VAL A 823 -61.74 0.40 -58.60
N SER A 824 -60.63 0.93 -58.09
CA SER A 824 -59.76 0.22 -57.14
C SER A 824 -59.98 0.76 -55.73
N CYS A 825 -60.64 0.01 -54.85
CA CYS A 825 -60.68 0.32 -53.42
C CYS A 825 -59.36 -0.12 -52.77
N PHE A 826 -58.70 0.77 -52.03
CA PHE A 826 -57.49 0.44 -51.28
C PHE A 826 -57.82 0.23 -49.79
N THR A 827 -57.18 -0.77 -49.18
CA THR A 827 -57.37 -1.10 -47.75
C THR A 827 -56.05 -0.85 -47.03
N LEU A 828 -56.04 0.04 -46.03
CA LEU A 828 -54.84 0.33 -45.23
C LEU A 828 -54.77 -0.62 -44.04
N TRP A 829 -53.71 -1.44 -43.93
CA TRP A 829 -53.43 -2.26 -42.74
C TRP A 829 -52.82 -1.37 -41.64
N PRO A 830 -53.24 -1.39 -40.34
CA PRO A 830 -53.98 -2.46 -39.63
C PRO A 830 -55.44 -2.25 -39.25
N SER A 831 -56.07 -1.13 -39.59
CA SER A 831 -57.50 -0.94 -39.33
C SER A 831 -58.31 -1.23 -40.61
N PRO A 832 -59.44 -1.94 -40.56
CA PRO A 832 -60.25 -2.23 -41.75
C PRO A 832 -61.02 -0.97 -42.17
N LEU A 833 -60.31 0.04 -42.69
CA LEU A 833 -60.92 1.19 -43.35
C LEU A 833 -60.67 1.06 -44.84
N THR A 834 -61.69 0.59 -45.55
CA THR A 834 -61.72 0.58 -47.01
C THR A 834 -62.30 1.92 -47.46
N VAL A 835 -61.48 2.76 -48.07
CA VAL A 835 -61.94 4.03 -48.66
C VAL A 835 -62.14 3.79 -50.15
N CYS A 836 -63.39 3.87 -50.60
CA CYS A 836 -63.75 3.91 -52.01
C CYS A 836 -64.21 5.34 -52.33
N ALA A 837 -63.76 5.90 -53.46
CA ALA A 837 -64.24 7.19 -53.92
C ALA A 837 -65.66 7.05 -54.47
N ASP A 838 -66.67 7.55 -53.75
CA ASP A 838 -68.01 7.78 -54.29
C ASP A 838 -68.15 9.26 -54.67
N HIS A 839 -68.38 9.54 -55.95
CA HIS A 839 -68.84 10.83 -56.43
C HIS A 839 -70.37 10.83 -56.48
N SER A 840 -71.00 10.97 -55.31
CA SER A 840 -72.38 11.44 -55.22
C SER A 840 -72.59 12.21 -53.91
N GLY A 841 -72.87 13.51 -54.05
CA GLY A 841 -72.93 14.43 -52.92
C GLY A 841 -74.10 14.18 -51.97
N THR A 842 -73.92 14.55 -50.71
CA THR A 842 -74.85 15.39 -49.93
C THR A 842 -74.25 15.71 -48.56
N ASN A 843 -74.28 17.00 -48.21
CA ASN A 843 -73.89 17.56 -46.92
C ASN A 843 -74.95 17.26 -45.84
N PRO A 844 -74.57 16.98 -44.59
CA PRO A 844 -75.16 17.78 -43.51
C PRO A 844 -74.17 18.22 -42.43
N ALA A 845 -74.40 19.45 -41.97
CA ALA A 845 -73.71 20.14 -40.89
C ALA A 845 -74.13 19.67 -39.49
N THR A 846 -73.22 19.76 -38.50
CA THR A 846 -73.50 20.25 -37.12
C THR A 846 -72.22 20.56 -36.30
N SER A 847 -72.03 21.86 -36.00
CA SER A 847 -71.63 22.53 -34.72
C SER A 847 -70.54 22.01 -33.76
N GLN A 848 -69.48 22.84 -33.57
CA GLN A 848 -68.88 23.38 -32.30
C GLN A 848 -67.39 23.79 -32.52
N PRO A 849 -66.77 24.67 -31.70
CA PRO A 849 -66.01 25.85 -32.17
C PRO A 849 -64.53 25.57 -32.50
N TRP A 850 -64.03 26.27 -33.52
CA TRP A 850 -62.68 26.13 -34.07
C TRP A 850 -61.78 27.32 -33.70
N THR A 851 -60.54 27.00 -33.35
CA THR A 851 -59.42 27.92 -33.06
C THR A 851 -58.68 28.32 -34.35
N ASN A 852 -58.32 29.61 -34.50
CA ASN A 852 -57.30 30.30 -35.35
C ASN A 852 -56.72 29.71 -36.67
N TRP A 853 -57.19 28.58 -37.21
CA TRP A 853 -56.63 27.90 -38.38
C TRP A 853 -57.42 28.15 -39.68
N GLU A 854 -58.62 28.75 -39.64
CA GLU A 854 -59.50 28.83 -40.81
C GLU A 854 -59.29 30.03 -41.76
N ILE A 855 -58.38 30.97 -41.50
CA ILE A 855 -58.10 32.06 -42.46
C ILE A 855 -57.30 31.57 -43.69
N PHE A 856 -56.58 30.44 -43.58
CA PHE A 856 -55.79 29.89 -44.69
C PHE A 856 -56.58 28.94 -45.61
N LYS A 857 -57.74 28.44 -45.17
CA LYS A 857 -58.51 27.44 -45.93
C LYS A 857 -59.40 28.05 -47.02
N ASP A 858 -59.75 29.33 -46.90
CA ASP A 858 -60.58 30.04 -47.88
C ASP A 858 -59.82 30.47 -49.14
N ILE A 859 -58.48 30.51 -49.11
CA ILE A 859 -57.68 30.94 -50.26
C ILE A 859 -57.27 29.75 -51.15
N TYR A 860 -57.09 28.54 -50.59
CA TYR A 860 -56.69 27.34 -51.34
C TYR A 860 -57.36 26.05 -50.80
N PRO A 861 -58.61 25.74 -51.16
CA PRO A 861 -59.37 24.63 -50.59
C PRO A 861 -59.01 23.23 -51.14
N GLN A 862 -57.97 23.11 -51.96
CA GLN A 862 -57.64 21.86 -52.67
C GLN A 862 -56.29 21.25 -52.30
N TRP A 863 -55.50 21.88 -51.43
CA TRP A 863 -54.13 21.43 -51.14
C TRP A 863 -54.09 20.75 -49.78
N ASP A 864 -53.64 19.49 -49.73
CA ASP A 864 -53.41 18.77 -48.48
C ASP A 864 -51.97 18.96 -47.96
N GLN A 865 -51.72 18.61 -46.70
CA GLN A 865 -50.43 18.81 -46.02
C GLN A 865 -49.23 18.13 -46.70
N ARG A 866 -49.46 17.13 -47.57
CA ARG A 866 -48.42 16.41 -48.32
C ARG A 866 -47.89 17.24 -49.49
N GLU A 867 -48.72 18.08 -50.11
CA GLU A 867 -48.33 18.91 -51.25
C GLU A 867 -47.46 20.11 -50.83
N MET A 868 -47.69 20.67 -49.63
CA MET A 868 -46.78 21.69 -49.06
C MET A 868 -45.44 21.09 -48.61
N LEU A 869 -45.43 19.85 -48.11
CA LEU A 869 -44.20 19.17 -47.68
C LEU A 869 -43.31 18.81 -48.88
N ALA A 870 -43.91 18.41 -50.01
CA ALA A 870 -43.20 18.16 -51.27
C ALA A 870 -42.53 19.43 -51.85
N ILE A 871 -43.19 20.59 -51.75
CA ILE A 871 -42.63 21.87 -52.21
C ILE A 871 -41.48 22.36 -51.31
N LEU A 872 -41.59 22.17 -49.98
CA LEU A 872 -40.50 22.50 -49.06
C LEU A 872 -39.28 21.59 -49.24
N MET A 873 -39.50 20.30 -49.55
CA MET A 873 -38.42 19.36 -49.86
C MET A 873 -37.75 19.65 -51.21
N ALA A 874 -38.52 20.06 -52.22
CA ALA A 874 -37.99 20.51 -53.51
C ALA A 874 -37.17 21.81 -53.40
N TYR A 875 -37.58 22.74 -52.52
CA TYR A 875 -36.85 23.99 -52.29
C TYR A 875 -35.50 23.77 -51.59
N ARG A 876 -35.44 22.86 -50.60
CA ARG A 876 -34.21 22.52 -49.88
C ARG A 876 -33.16 21.85 -50.78
N GLN A 877 -33.57 21.03 -51.75
CA GLN A 877 -32.63 20.41 -52.70
C GLN A 877 -31.99 21.42 -53.68
N SER A 878 -32.66 22.53 -54.01
CA SER A 878 -32.06 23.55 -54.89
C SER A 878 -30.92 24.35 -54.24
N VAL A 879 -30.88 24.40 -52.90
CA VAL A 879 -29.87 25.15 -52.13
C VAL A 879 -28.66 24.27 -51.75
N LEU A 880 -28.84 22.95 -51.68
CA LEU A 880 -27.80 21.99 -51.26
C LEU A 880 -26.85 21.54 -52.39
N HIS A 881 -27.00 22.03 -53.62
CA HIS A 881 -26.09 21.71 -54.74
C HIS A 881 -25.29 22.94 -55.19
N GLY A 882 -24.57 23.53 -54.24
CA GLY A 882 -23.46 24.44 -54.51
C GLY A 882 -22.27 23.68 -55.10
N GLY A 883 -22.27 23.48 -56.42
CA GLY A 883 -21.16 22.86 -57.13
C GLY A 883 -21.15 23.27 -58.60
N SER A 884 -20.12 24.01 -59.00
CA SER A 884 -19.88 24.51 -60.35
C SER A 884 -19.99 23.40 -61.42
N TYR A 885 -21.09 23.38 -62.17
CA TYR A 885 -21.22 22.64 -63.42
C TYR A 885 -21.41 23.62 -64.58
N HIS A 886 -20.32 23.87 -65.30
CA HIS A 886 -20.35 24.53 -66.59
C HIS A 886 -20.90 23.54 -67.64
N GLY A 887 -22.04 23.90 -68.25
CA GLY A 887 -22.42 23.47 -69.59
C GLY A 887 -23.39 22.30 -69.72
N ASP A 888 -24.70 22.57 -69.58
CA ASP A 888 -25.77 21.82 -70.25
C ASP A 888 -26.89 22.79 -70.69
N PRO A 889 -27.25 22.88 -71.99
CA PRO A 889 -28.19 23.88 -72.54
C PRO A 889 -29.68 23.53 -72.37
N THR A 890 -30.07 22.66 -71.44
CA THR A 890 -31.48 22.24 -71.30
C THR A 890 -32.30 23.02 -70.26
N PHE A 891 -31.73 24.06 -69.63
CA PHE A 891 -32.42 24.86 -68.61
C PHE A 891 -33.26 26.04 -69.15
N GLU A 892 -33.31 26.27 -70.47
CA GLU A 892 -34.02 27.42 -71.08
C GLU A 892 -35.49 27.19 -71.47
N ASN A 893 -36.07 26.00 -71.28
CA ASN A 893 -37.44 25.70 -71.75
C ASN A 893 -38.54 25.58 -70.68
N THR A 894 -38.28 25.94 -69.42
CA THR A 894 -39.30 25.86 -68.34
C THR A 894 -39.64 27.22 -67.72
N LEU A 895 -39.61 28.30 -68.52
CA LEU A 895 -40.02 29.65 -68.10
C LEU A 895 -41.16 30.26 -68.95
N GLN A 896 -42.03 29.41 -69.54
CA GLN A 896 -43.14 29.87 -70.39
C GLN A 896 -44.55 29.67 -69.83
N TYR A 897 -44.76 29.42 -68.53
CA TYR A 897 -46.11 29.18 -67.97
C TYR A 897 -46.53 29.97 -66.73
N PHE A 898 -45.97 31.15 -66.44
CA PHE A 898 -46.57 32.11 -65.50
C PHE A 898 -46.35 33.58 -65.90
N PRO A 899 -47.27 34.21 -66.65
CA PRO A 899 -47.23 35.64 -66.91
C PRO A 899 -47.98 36.34 -65.77
N ASN A 900 -47.30 36.58 -64.63
CA ASN A 900 -47.57 37.64 -63.63
C ASN A 900 -46.95 37.29 -62.26
N MET A 901 -45.63 37.40 -62.12
CA MET A 901 -45.01 37.64 -60.82
C MET A 901 -43.84 38.61 -61.00
N ILE A 902 -44.02 39.83 -60.52
CA ILE A 902 -42.96 40.83 -60.37
C ILE A 902 -42.41 40.65 -58.95
N PHE A 903 -41.15 40.27 -58.81
CA PHE A 903 -40.40 40.41 -57.56
C PHE A 903 -39.33 41.49 -57.74
N HIS A 904 -39.46 42.57 -56.97
CA HIS A 904 -38.39 43.54 -56.73
C HIS A 904 -37.34 42.86 -55.84
N ILE A 905 -36.08 42.86 -56.26
CA ILE A 905 -34.94 42.50 -55.42
C ILE A 905 -34.08 43.76 -55.28
N ASP A 906 -34.10 44.36 -54.09
CA ASP A 906 -33.12 45.38 -53.69
C ASP A 906 -31.86 44.66 -53.18
N HIS A 907 -30.75 44.85 -53.90
CA HIS A 907 -29.41 44.40 -53.51
C HIS A 907 -28.72 45.54 -52.74
N ALA A 908 -28.50 45.37 -51.45
CA ALA A 908 -27.55 46.19 -50.68
C ALA A 908 -26.22 45.44 -50.55
N ILE A 909 -25.22 45.89 -51.31
CA ILE A 909 -23.84 45.44 -51.22
C ILE A 909 -23.18 46.15 -50.02
N SER A 910 -22.60 45.38 -49.11
CA SER A 910 -21.67 45.88 -48.09
C SER A 910 -20.43 44.98 -48.07
N THR A 911 -19.37 45.49 -48.71
CA THR A 911 -18.01 44.95 -48.68
C THR A 911 -17.34 45.27 -47.34
N GLY A 912 -16.62 44.29 -46.76
CA GLY A 912 -15.66 44.59 -45.70
C GLY A 912 -15.07 43.36 -45.00
N THR A 913 -14.03 42.79 -45.60
CA THR A 913 -12.94 42.05 -44.92
C THR A 913 -11.91 43.02 -44.32
N PRO A 914 -11.02 42.62 -43.40
CA PRO A 914 -10.66 41.26 -42.97
C PRO A 914 -11.46 40.72 -41.78
#